data_AF-M3WWR2-F1
#
_entry.id   AF-M3WWR2-F1
#
_cell.length_a   1.000
_cell.length_b   1.000
_cell.length_c   1.000
_cell.angle_alpha   90.00
_cell.angle_beta   90.00
_cell.angle_gamma   90.00
#
_symmetry.space_group_name_H-M   'P 1'
#
loop_
_entity.id
_entity.type
_entity.pdbx_description
1 polymer ?
#
loop_
_entity_poly.entity_id
_entity_poly.type
_entity_poly.pdbx_seq_one_letter_code
_entity_poly.pdbx_strand_id
1 'polypeptide(L)'
;MYNLWMAWSGVLLPLIKFTHSVLKPVLPPVIKNQPFNMFWAAPTMQCQHFFNVDLNLPLFNIIANPVETQRGSTIAIFYPNELGYYPYFSQDGKSFNGGIPQNMSLSKHLRKTADDIAKVISWWRSEGLVVIDWESWKPQWDRNWGKRIIYKNHSLAFTRNHHPDWSEMKVKTIAQQEFESAGRSFMNTTLTLALEMRPKCLWGFYLYPDCYNYDYRTNPQIYTGKCPNDEISRNDQLQWLWEKSTALYTSIYLDKILKSSLNALKFVHYRVREAIRIAGMARHDYILPVFIFSRPFYLHSLEALSQEDLVHTIGESAALGAAGIILWGGYEYSDSKVFHSTLRRKIRFYLIMKVLSEGQLRFCVVQPIHLTAWLLIFFILKSISSLKPARLPIYQRKPFIAAWNAPTDQCLIKYNIRLNLKMFQVIGSPLAKARGQNVTIFYVNRLGYYPWYTSQGVPINGGLPQNISLQVHLEKADQDINYYIPAEDFSGLAVIDWEYWRPQWARNWNTKDVYRQKSRKLISDMQENVSTTDIEYLAKATFEESAKAFMKETIELGMKSRPKGLWGYYLYPDCHNYNVYAPNYTGSCPEEEVLRNNELSWLWNSSAALYPSIGVRKSLGDNENILRFSQFRVHESMRISTMTSHDYALPVFVYTRLGYREEPLFFLSKQDLISTIGESAALGAAGIVIWGDMNLTSSEGNCTKVKQYVSSDLGSYIVNVTRAAEVCSLHLCQSNGRCIRKIWNSPDYLHLNPANYHIEASEDGEFTVKGKASDTDLEVMEEKFSCHCYQGYEGADCRETKTLDGCSGVFSFSGSLITLCLLVLAGYQSSWLRDN
;
A
#
# COMPACT_ATOMS: atom_id res chain seq x y z
N MET A 1 -35.53 -60.59 -32.61
CA MET A 1 -36.69 -60.47 -31.71
C MET A 1 -36.47 -59.26 -30.81
N TYR A 2 -37.31 -58.22 -30.99
CA TYR A 2 -37.62 -57.04 -30.15
C TYR A 2 -36.44 -56.19 -29.56
N ASN A 3 -36.19 -54.94 -30.00
CA ASN A 3 -36.92 -53.64 -29.82
C ASN A 3 -36.99 -53.17 -28.34
N LEU A 4 -36.85 -51.90 -27.91
CA LEU A 4 -36.53 -50.56 -28.46
C LEU A 4 -36.38 -49.59 -27.24
N TRP A 5 -35.41 -48.67 -27.29
CA TRP A 5 -35.45 -47.23 -26.91
C TRP A 5 -35.78 -46.67 -25.49
N MET A 6 -34.83 -45.86 -24.99
CA MET A 6 -34.88 -44.48 -24.42
C MET A 6 -33.75 -44.35 -23.37
N ALA A 7 -32.96 -43.28 -23.17
CA ALA A 7 -32.67 -42.03 -23.85
C ALA A 7 -31.58 -41.28 -23.01
N TRP A 8 -30.44 -40.97 -23.63
CA TRP A 8 -29.54 -39.80 -23.47
C TRP A 8 -29.65 -38.87 -22.24
N SER A 9 -28.51 -38.60 -21.57
CA SER A 9 -27.81 -37.30 -21.66
C SER A 9 -26.41 -37.27 -21.00
N GLY A 10 -25.39 -37.17 -21.87
CA GLY A 10 -24.22 -36.29 -21.79
C GLY A 10 -23.58 -35.94 -20.45
N VAL A 11 -22.49 -36.66 -20.14
CA VAL A 11 -21.38 -36.17 -19.29
C VAL A 11 -20.65 -35.05 -20.04
N LEU A 12 -20.73 -33.83 -19.52
CA LEU A 12 -19.80 -32.73 -19.82
C LEU A 12 -19.76 -31.80 -18.61
N LEU A 13 -19.08 -32.26 -17.55
CA LEU A 13 -18.68 -31.39 -16.45
C LEU A 13 -17.59 -30.44 -16.98
N PRO A 14 -17.73 -29.12 -16.78
CA PRO A 14 -16.83 -28.15 -17.37
C PRO A 14 -15.47 -28.28 -16.71
N LEU A 15 -14.43 -28.45 -17.52
CA LEU A 15 -13.07 -28.08 -17.16
C LEU A 15 -13.07 -26.59 -16.81
N ILE A 16 -13.31 -26.27 -15.53
CA ILE A 16 -12.96 -24.96 -14.98
C ILE A 16 -11.43 -24.94 -14.97
N LYS A 17 -10.85 -24.50 -16.09
CA LYS A 17 -9.49 -23.98 -16.10
C LYS A 17 -9.46 -22.89 -15.04
N PHE A 18 -8.77 -23.16 -13.93
CA PHE A 18 -8.28 -22.11 -13.05
C PHE A 18 -7.37 -21.21 -13.89
N THR A 19 -7.94 -20.18 -14.51
CA THR A 19 -7.17 -19.05 -14.99
C THR A 19 -6.59 -18.40 -13.74
N HIS A 20 -5.35 -18.75 -13.42
CA HIS A 20 -4.50 -17.83 -12.68
C HIS A 20 -4.66 -16.48 -13.37
N SER A 21 -5.05 -15.42 -12.64
CA SER A 21 -5.05 -14.08 -13.21
C SER A 21 -3.59 -13.73 -13.50
N VAL A 22 -3.13 -14.07 -14.70
CA VAL A 22 -1.88 -13.57 -15.26
C VAL A 22 -1.99 -12.06 -15.15
N LEU A 23 -1.14 -11.45 -14.32
CA LEU A 23 -1.09 -9.99 -14.21
C LEU A 23 -0.89 -9.45 -15.62
N LYS A 24 -1.84 -8.63 -16.05
CA LYS A 24 -1.88 -8.08 -17.40
C LYS A 24 -0.60 -7.27 -17.64
N PRO A 25 0.17 -7.54 -18.71
CA PRO A 25 1.44 -6.86 -18.94
C PRO A 25 1.23 -5.35 -19.13
N VAL A 26 2.21 -4.55 -18.71
CA VAL A 26 2.24 -3.10 -18.96
C VAL A 26 3.06 -2.84 -20.23
N LEU A 27 2.71 -1.81 -21.01
CA LEU A 27 3.54 -1.41 -22.15
C LEU A 27 4.98 -1.06 -21.70
N PRO A 28 5.99 -1.32 -22.54
CA PRO A 28 7.36 -0.95 -22.22
C PRO A 28 7.46 0.57 -22.03
N PRO A 29 8.42 1.05 -21.21
CA PRO A 29 8.58 2.48 -21.00
C PRO A 29 8.81 3.22 -22.31
N VAL A 30 8.18 4.39 -22.47
CA VAL A 30 8.27 5.23 -23.68
C VAL A 30 9.72 5.53 -24.05
N ILE A 31 10.56 5.75 -23.02
CA ILE A 31 12.00 5.86 -23.17
C ILE A 31 12.64 4.65 -22.53
N LYS A 32 13.48 3.97 -23.32
CA LYS A 32 14.16 2.74 -22.90
C LYS A 32 14.87 2.94 -21.56
N ASN A 33 14.63 2.00 -20.63
CA ASN A 33 15.18 1.99 -19.26
C ASN A 33 14.75 3.16 -18.37
N GLN A 34 13.73 3.94 -18.73
CA GLN A 34 13.18 5.03 -17.91
C GLN A 34 11.71 4.77 -17.59
N PRO A 35 11.39 4.13 -16.43
CA PRO A 35 10.03 3.72 -16.10
C PRO A 35 9.08 4.90 -15.85
N PHE A 36 9.62 6.06 -15.47
CA PHE A 36 8.87 7.30 -15.26
C PHE A 36 9.57 8.45 -15.97
N ASN A 37 8.82 9.21 -16.77
CA ASN A 37 9.36 10.27 -17.63
C ASN A 37 8.71 11.63 -17.33
N MET A 38 9.51 12.70 -17.31
CA MET A 38 9.02 14.06 -17.14
C MET A 38 9.02 14.80 -18.48
N PHE A 39 7.85 15.28 -18.88
CA PHE A 39 7.62 15.95 -20.14
C PHE A 39 7.34 17.44 -19.92
N TRP A 40 7.97 18.30 -20.70
CA TRP A 40 7.77 19.75 -20.64
C TRP A 40 6.93 20.23 -21.82
N ALA A 41 5.72 20.71 -21.52
CA ALA A 41 4.77 21.22 -22.49
C ALA A 41 4.44 22.69 -22.16
N ALA A 42 5.46 23.55 -22.15
CA ALA A 42 5.31 24.99 -21.95
C ALA A 42 6.24 25.78 -22.88
N PRO A 43 5.80 26.93 -23.43
CA PRO A 43 6.51 27.70 -24.44
C PRO A 43 7.65 28.56 -23.84
N THR A 44 8.71 27.93 -23.31
CA THR A 44 9.75 28.64 -22.54
C THR A 44 10.99 29.09 -23.34
N MET A 45 11.07 28.81 -24.64
CA MET A 45 12.20 29.29 -25.47
C MET A 45 12.38 30.81 -25.46
N GLN A 46 11.29 31.57 -25.33
CA GLN A 46 11.33 33.03 -25.21
C GLN A 46 12.13 33.51 -23.98
N CYS A 47 12.27 32.67 -22.93
CA CYS A 47 13.07 32.98 -21.73
C CYS A 47 14.53 33.26 -22.09
N GLN A 48 15.12 32.42 -22.95
CA GLN A 48 16.52 32.57 -23.35
C GLN A 48 16.67 33.75 -24.33
N HIS A 49 15.78 33.86 -25.32
CA HIS A 49 15.89 34.86 -26.37
C HIS A 49 15.68 36.30 -25.87
N PHE A 50 14.67 36.54 -25.02
CA PHE A 50 14.32 37.90 -24.59
C PHE A 50 14.92 38.28 -23.23
N PHE A 51 15.30 37.30 -22.41
CA PHE A 51 15.69 37.56 -21.01
C PHE A 51 17.02 36.93 -20.60
N ASN A 52 17.69 36.21 -21.52
CA ASN A 52 18.94 35.50 -21.28
C ASN A 52 18.85 34.52 -20.09
N VAL A 53 17.70 33.84 -19.95
CA VAL A 53 17.45 32.82 -18.93
C VAL A 53 17.34 31.44 -19.58
N ASP A 54 18.39 30.63 -19.37
CA ASP A 54 18.43 29.23 -19.78
C ASP A 54 17.91 28.32 -18.65
N LEU A 55 16.88 27.55 -18.95
CA LEU A 55 16.29 26.57 -18.03
C LEU A 55 17.04 25.22 -18.05
N ASN A 56 17.78 24.91 -19.12
CA ASN A 56 18.55 23.68 -19.31
C ASN A 56 17.80 22.40 -18.88
N LEU A 57 16.60 22.19 -19.45
CA LEU A 57 15.73 21.04 -19.16
C LEU A 57 16.42 19.66 -19.33
N PRO A 58 17.29 19.43 -20.34
CA PRO A 58 17.98 18.16 -20.50
C PRO A 58 18.88 17.78 -19.33
N LEU A 59 19.49 18.75 -18.64
CA LEU A 59 20.30 18.51 -17.43
C LEU A 59 19.48 17.85 -16.30
N PHE A 60 18.17 17.95 -16.37
CA PHE A 60 17.22 17.44 -15.38
C PHE A 60 16.45 16.20 -15.87
N ASN A 61 16.83 15.61 -17.01
CA ASN A 61 16.09 14.55 -17.71
C ASN A 61 14.63 14.93 -18.01
N ILE A 62 14.34 16.21 -18.19
CA ILE A 62 13.02 16.69 -18.61
C ILE A 62 13.00 16.76 -20.14
N ILE A 63 12.07 16.03 -20.74
CA ILE A 63 11.96 15.91 -22.19
C ILE A 63 11.03 17.01 -22.68
N ALA A 64 11.57 17.93 -23.47
CA ALA A 64 10.81 19.00 -24.11
C ALA A 64 10.73 18.77 -25.62
N ASN A 65 9.73 19.35 -26.26
CA ASN A 65 9.76 19.49 -27.71
C ASN A 65 10.98 20.31 -28.16
N PRO A 66 11.48 20.11 -29.38
CA PRO A 66 12.46 21.02 -29.97
C PRO A 66 11.96 22.46 -29.85
N VAL A 67 12.86 23.35 -29.42
CA VAL A 67 12.54 24.76 -29.22
C VAL A 67 11.50 25.02 -28.11
N GLU A 68 11.35 24.08 -27.16
CA GLU A 68 10.49 24.18 -25.96
C GLU A 68 9.09 24.71 -26.27
N THR A 69 8.47 24.25 -27.35
CA THR A 69 7.11 24.62 -27.73
C THR A 69 6.10 23.69 -27.05
N GLN A 70 4.86 24.16 -26.91
CA GLN A 70 3.74 23.28 -26.52
C GLN A 70 3.44 22.17 -27.56
N ARG A 71 4.11 22.19 -28.72
CA ARG A 71 3.84 21.32 -29.87
C ARG A 71 5.13 20.89 -30.56
N GLY A 72 5.33 19.59 -30.74
CA GLY A 72 6.49 19.06 -31.44
C GLY A 72 6.41 17.55 -31.59
N SER A 73 7.53 16.94 -31.99
CA SER A 73 7.61 15.49 -32.26
C SER A 73 7.47 14.62 -31.01
N THR A 74 7.76 15.16 -29.82
CA THR A 74 7.69 14.41 -28.55
C THR A 74 6.30 14.49 -27.93
N ILE A 75 5.70 15.68 -27.90
CA ILE A 75 4.38 15.93 -27.34
C ILE A 75 3.60 16.83 -28.31
N ALA A 76 2.49 16.32 -28.83
CA ALA A 76 1.56 17.07 -29.66
C ALA A 76 0.22 17.23 -28.93
N ILE A 77 -0.21 18.47 -28.71
CA ILE A 77 -1.50 18.80 -28.13
C ILE A 77 -2.37 19.42 -29.23
N PHE A 78 -3.51 18.82 -29.52
CA PHE A 78 -4.51 19.34 -30.44
C PHE A 78 -5.61 20.07 -29.67
N TYR A 79 -5.62 21.40 -29.77
CA TYR A 79 -6.66 22.23 -29.16
C TYR A 79 -7.96 22.20 -29.99
N PRO A 80 -9.10 22.70 -29.46
CA PRO A 80 -10.42 22.56 -30.09
C PRO A 80 -10.54 22.98 -31.56
N ASN A 81 -9.75 23.95 -32.03
CA ASN A 81 -9.78 24.44 -33.42
C ASN A 81 -8.72 23.80 -34.34
N GLU A 82 -8.02 22.75 -33.88
CA GLU A 82 -6.80 22.24 -34.53
C GLU A 82 -6.92 20.81 -35.01
N LEU A 83 -8.01 20.12 -34.67
CA LEU A 83 -8.24 18.75 -35.09
C LEU A 83 -9.68 18.62 -35.61
N GLY A 84 -9.80 18.65 -36.93
CA GLY A 84 -11.08 18.57 -37.59
C GLY A 84 -11.98 19.78 -37.34
N TYR A 85 -13.27 19.56 -37.57
CA TYR A 85 -14.33 20.51 -37.24
C TYR A 85 -14.99 20.13 -35.91
N TYR A 86 -14.27 20.22 -34.80
CA TYR A 86 -14.83 19.97 -33.48
C TYR A 86 -15.94 21.01 -33.16
N PRO A 87 -17.16 20.59 -32.80
CA PRO A 87 -18.26 21.49 -32.48
C PRO A 87 -18.14 22.01 -31.05
N TYR A 88 -18.21 23.33 -30.87
CA TYR A 88 -18.19 23.95 -29.54
C TYR A 88 -18.83 25.34 -29.55
N PHE A 89 -19.06 25.88 -28.35
CA PHE A 89 -19.42 27.27 -28.15
C PHE A 89 -18.26 28.04 -27.53
N SER A 90 -18.05 29.25 -28.02
CA SER A 90 -17.19 30.25 -27.39
C SER A 90 -17.76 30.76 -26.06
N GLN A 91 -16.98 31.55 -25.32
CA GLN A 91 -17.40 32.09 -24.02
C GLN A 91 -18.62 33.03 -24.13
N ASP A 92 -18.78 33.73 -25.25
CA ASP A 92 -19.92 34.58 -25.60
C ASP A 92 -21.13 33.78 -26.14
N GLY A 93 -21.03 32.45 -26.21
CA GLY A 93 -22.11 31.59 -26.66
C GLY A 93 -22.24 31.49 -28.18
N LYS A 94 -21.32 32.06 -28.96
CA LYS A 94 -21.27 31.87 -30.41
C LYS A 94 -20.91 30.43 -30.75
N SER A 95 -21.72 29.83 -31.61
CA SER A 95 -21.57 28.46 -32.11
C SER A 95 -20.47 28.34 -33.17
N PHE A 96 -19.62 27.33 -33.04
CA PHE A 96 -18.60 26.94 -34.00
C PHE A 96 -18.86 25.50 -34.46
N ASN A 97 -18.72 25.26 -35.77
CA ASN A 97 -18.92 23.95 -36.39
C ASN A 97 -20.26 23.28 -36.00
N GLY A 98 -21.34 24.06 -35.89
CA GLY A 98 -22.66 23.56 -35.50
C GLY A 98 -22.92 23.49 -33.99
N GLY A 99 -21.91 23.73 -33.15
CA GLY A 99 -22.01 23.91 -31.70
C GLY A 99 -22.20 22.62 -30.90
N ILE A 100 -23.02 21.69 -31.38
CA ILE A 100 -23.31 20.38 -30.77
C ILE A 100 -22.89 19.24 -31.71
N PRO A 101 -22.49 18.06 -31.20
CA PRO A 101 -21.99 16.96 -32.02
C PRO A 101 -22.99 16.43 -33.05
N GLN A 102 -24.28 16.34 -32.70
CA GLN A 102 -25.33 15.85 -33.63
C GLN A 102 -25.62 16.81 -34.79
N ASN A 103 -25.15 18.06 -34.72
CA ASN A 103 -25.34 19.08 -35.77
C ASN A 103 -24.07 19.28 -36.63
N MET A 104 -23.05 18.43 -36.46
CA MET A 104 -21.83 18.49 -37.24
C MET A 104 -21.67 17.26 -38.14
N SER A 105 -21.32 17.50 -39.41
CA SER A 105 -21.04 16.41 -40.37
C SER A 105 -19.75 15.69 -40.00
N LEU A 106 -19.88 14.44 -39.52
CA LEU A 106 -18.74 13.59 -39.14
C LEU A 106 -17.79 13.36 -40.32
N SER A 107 -18.28 13.17 -41.54
CA SER A 107 -17.42 12.96 -42.72
C SER A 107 -16.62 14.22 -43.11
N LYS A 108 -17.18 15.42 -42.94
CA LYS A 108 -16.41 16.67 -43.12
C LYS A 108 -15.38 16.83 -42.01
N HIS A 109 -15.75 16.52 -40.76
CA HIS A 109 -14.82 16.52 -39.64
C HIS A 109 -13.63 15.60 -39.89
N LEU A 110 -13.86 14.33 -40.22
CA LEU A 110 -12.80 13.33 -40.41
C LEU A 110 -11.85 13.67 -41.56
N ARG A 111 -12.34 14.25 -42.67
CA ARG A 111 -11.46 14.72 -43.76
C ARG A 111 -10.49 15.79 -43.26
N LYS A 112 -11.01 16.81 -42.57
CA LYS A 112 -10.18 17.85 -41.98
C LYS A 112 -9.25 17.29 -40.89
N THR A 113 -9.73 16.35 -40.07
CA THR A 113 -8.92 15.66 -39.06
C THR A 113 -7.73 14.95 -39.69
N ALA A 114 -7.93 14.26 -40.82
CA ALA A 114 -6.83 13.61 -41.54
C ALA A 114 -5.78 14.63 -42.02
N ASP A 115 -6.23 15.74 -42.61
CA ASP A 115 -5.33 16.82 -43.05
C ASP A 115 -4.55 17.44 -41.88
N ASP A 116 -5.23 17.69 -40.75
CA ASP A 116 -4.62 18.27 -39.56
C ASP A 116 -3.58 17.33 -38.92
N ILE A 117 -3.89 16.04 -38.83
CA ILE A 117 -2.94 15.02 -38.34
C ILE A 117 -1.74 14.93 -39.25
N ALA A 118 -1.95 14.90 -40.57
CA ALA A 118 -0.86 14.86 -41.55
C ALA A 118 0.03 16.10 -41.48
N LYS A 119 -0.54 17.26 -41.18
CA LYS A 119 0.18 18.52 -41.02
C LYS A 119 1.02 18.55 -39.75
N VAL A 120 0.46 18.16 -38.60
CA VAL A 120 1.13 18.28 -37.30
C VAL A 120 2.11 17.13 -37.07
N ILE A 121 1.72 15.91 -37.44
CA ILE A 121 2.51 14.69 -37.27
C ILE A 121 2.80 14.17 -38.67
N SER A 122 3.80 14.72 -39.34
CA SER A 122 4.07 14.42 -40.75
C SER A 122 4.50 12.97 -41.00
N TRP A 123 5.28 12.39 -40.08
CA TRP A 123 5.80 11.03 -40.23
C TRP A 123 4.88 9.98 -39.60
N TRP A 124 4.52 8.95 -40.37
CA TRP A 124 3.54 7.95 -39.95
C TRP A 124 4.04 7.02 -38.83
N ARG A 125 5.36 6.81 -38.73
CA ARG A 125 6.00 6.05 -37.62
C ARG A 125 6.46 6.96 -36.47
N SER A 126 5.93 8.17 -36.36
CA SER A 126 6.25 9.02 -35.20
C SER A 126 5.87 8.30 -33.91
N GLU A 127 6.76 8.35 -32.94
CA GLU A 127 6.55 7.87 -31.58
C GLU A 127 6.54 9.10 -30.67
N GLY A 128 5.46 9.27 -29.91
CA GLY A 128 5.25 10.47 -29.12
C GLY A 128 3.88 10.50 -28.44
N LEU A 129 3.72 11.42 -27.52
CA LEU A 129 2.49 11.62 -26.75
C LEU A 129 1.60 12.54 -27.56
N VAL A 130 0.37 12.10 -27.87
CA VAL A 130 -0.57 12.89 -28.65
C VAL A 130 -1.88 13.05 -27.89
N VAL A 131 -2.15 14.28 -27.51
CA VAL A 131 -3.23 14.64 -26.59
C VAL A 131 -4.28 15.45 -27.35
N ILE A 132 -5.52 14.97 -27.33
CA ILE A 132 -6.65 15.71 -27.88
C ILE A 132 -7.31 16.49 -26.73
N ASP A 133 -7.24 17.82 -26.81
CA ASP A 133 -7.69 18.72 -25.75
C ASP A 133 -9.10 19.27 -26.05
N TRP A 134 -10.09 18.40 -25.91
CA TRP A 134 -11.50 18.72 -26.13
C TRP A 134 -12.25 18.79 -24.80
N GLU A 135 -12.36 20.00 -24.25
CA GLU A 135 -12.97 20.24 -22.94
C GLU A 135 -14.38 20.83 -22.99
N SER A 136 -14.83 21.22 -24.18
CA SER A 136 -16.02 22.07 -24.35
C SER A 136 -17.30 21.35 -23.92
N TRP A 137 -17.48 20.09 -24.31
CA TRP A 137 -18.57 19.21 -23.89
C TRP A 137 -18.06 17.83 -23.47
N LYS A 138 -18.85 17.10 -22.67
CA LYS A 138 -18.56 15.73 -22.25
C LYS A 138 -19.50 14.76 -22.99
N PRO A 139 -19.06 13.55 -23.38
CA PRO A 139 -19.87 12.61 -24.16
C PRO A 139 -21.07 12.04 -23.39
N GLN A 140 -21.07 12.17 -22.05
CA GLN A 140 -22.19 11.80 -21.19
C GLN A 140 -23.02 13.03 -20.88
N TRP A 141 -24.32 12.97 -21.16
CA TRP A 141 -25.26 14.07 -21.00
C TRP A 141 -25.16 14.70 -19.61
N ASP A 142 -25.18 13.87 -18.56
CA ASP A 142 -25.18 14.34 -17.17
C ASP A 142 -23.95 15.15 -16.78
N ARG A 143 -22.80 14.94 -17.43
CA ARG A 143 -21.56 15.70 -17.17
C ARG A 143 -21.55 17.09 -17.83
N ASN A 144 -22.57 17.45 -18.60
CA ASN A 144 -22.72 18.77 -19.22
C ASN A 144 -23.54 19.73 -18.33
N TRP A 145 -23.04 19.99 -17.12
CA TRP A 145 -23.60 20.93 -16.15
C TRP A 145 -22.81 22.25 -16.09
N GLY A 146 -23.31 23.21 -15.29
CA GLY A 146 -22.67 24.52 -15.13
C GLY A 146 -22.57 25.27 -16.45
N LYS A 147 -21.37 25.75 -16.82
CA LYS A 147 -21.14 26.44 -18.10
C LYS A 147 -21.43 25.57 -19.33
N ARG A 148 -21.51 24.24 -19.18
CA ARG A 148 -21.82 23.30 -20.27
C ARG A 148 -23.32 23.04 -20.44
N ILE A 149 -24.19 23.69 -19.67
CA ILE A 149 -25.65 23.57 -19.84
C ILE A 149 -26.11 24.02 -21.24
N ILE A 150 -25.34 24.91 -21.88
CA ILE A 150 -25.59 25.39 -23.24
C ILE A 150 -25.73 24.23 -24.24
N TYR A 151 -24.93 23.16 -24.10
CA TYR A 151 -25.01 22.00 -24.98
C TYR A 151 -26.36 21.28 -24.84
N LYS A 152 -26.85 21.10 -23.60
CA LYS A 152 -28.18 20.52 -23.36
C LYS A 152 -29.28 21.38 -23.97
N ASN A 153 -29.21 22.69 -23.75
CA ASN A 153 -30.22 23.63 -24.26
C ASN A 153 -30.27 23.63 -25.80
N HIS A 154 -29.12 23.67 -26.45
CA HIS A 154 -29.04 23.61 -27.91
C HIS A 154 -29.43 22.25 -28.47
N SER A 155 -29.10 21.14 -27.81
CA SER A 155 -29.58 19.82 -28.20
C SER A 155 -31.10 19.70 -28.08
N LEU A 156 -31.70 20.19 -27.00
CA LEU A 156 -33.15 20.22 -26.84
C LEU A 156 -33.82 21.08 -27.93
N ALA A 157 -33.27 22.27 -28.21
CA ALA A 157 -33.78 23.14 -29.27
C ALA A 157 -33.63 22.50 -30.66
N PHE A 158 -32.50 21.82 -30.91
CA PHE A 158 -32.27 21.09 -32.16
C PHE A 158 -33.33 20.00 -32.36
N THR A 159 -33.54 19.13 -31.38
CA THR A 159 -34.54 18.05 -31.47
C THR A 159 -35.96 18.62 -31.57
N ARG A 160 -36.29 19.67 -30.81
CA ARG A 160 -37.61 20.34 -30.87
C ARG A 160 -37.90 20.92 -32.25
N ASN A 161 -36.90 21.54 -32.89
CA ASN A 161 -37.06 22.12 -34.22
C ASN A 161 -37.27 21.05 -35.31
N HIS A 162 -36.67 19.87 -35.17
CA HIS A 162 -36.87 18.75 -36.10
C HIS A 162 -38.18 17.99 -35.85
N HIS A 163 -38.71 18.06 -34.63
CA HIS A 163 -39.94 17.38 -34.22
C HIS A 163 -40.88 18.30 -33.41
N PRO A 164 -41.52 19.30 -34.06
CA PRO A 164 -42.34 20.30 -33.35
C PRO A 164 -43.53 19.72 -32.59
N ASP A 165 -44.07 18.59 -33.05
CA ASP A 165 -45.26 17.95 -32.48
C ASP A 165 -44.98 17.00 -31.32
N TRP A 166 -43.71 16.82 -30.93
CA TRP A 166 -43.34 15.91 -29.84
C TRP A 166 -43.56 16.55 -28.46
N SER A 167 -43.98 15.73 -27.51
CA SER A 167 -44.06 16.15 -26.11
C SER A 167 -42.68 16.47 -25.55
N GLU A 168 -42.61 17.40 -24.59
CA GLU A 168 -41.34 17.80 -23.95
C GLU A 168 -40.60 16.63 -23.30
N MET A 169 -41.32 15.63 -22.76
CA MET A 169 -40.70 14.43 -22.23
C MET A 169 -39.98 13.63 -23.34
N LYS A 170 -40.61 13.46 -24.50
CA LYS A 170 -40.02 12.77 -25.63
C LYS A 170 -38.83 13.54 -26.21
N VAL A 171 -38.94 14.88 -26.34
CA VAL A 171 -37.85 15.75 -26.77
C VAL A 171 -36.64 15.59 -25.86
N LYS A 172 -36.82 15.62 -24.53
CA LYS A 172 -35.72 15.43 -23.56
C LYS A 172 -35.02 14.08 -23.73
N THR A 173 -35.79 13.00 -23.82
CA THR A 173 -35.24 11.65 -23.98
C THR A 173 -34.45 11.50 -25.28
N ILE A 174 -35.01 11.97 -26.41
CA ILE A 174 -34.35 11.83 -27.71
C ILE A 174 -33.15 12.77 -27.85
N ALA A 175 -33.24 14.01 -27.37
CA ALA A 175 -32.11 14.96 -27.41
C ALA A 175 -30.88 14.42 -26.65
N GLN A 176 -31.11 13.76 -25.52
CA GLN A 176 -30.06 13.07 -24.78
C GLN A 176 -29.44 11.94 -25.62
N GLN A 177 -30.26 11.05 -26.18
CA GLN A 177 -29.77 9.93 -27.00
C GLN A 177 -29.00 10.40 -28.23
N GLU A 178 -29.50 11.41 -28.94
CA GLU A 178 -28.84 12.01 -30.11
C GLU A 178 -27.50 12.62 -29.74
N PHE A 179 -27.45 13.38 -28.64
CA PHE A 179 -26.23 14.02 -28.17
C PHE A 179 -25.16 12.99 -27.77
N GLU A 180 -25.51 11.99 -26.95
CA GLU A 180 -24.56 10.98 -26.47
C GLU A 180 -24.09 10.06 -27.60
N SER A 181 -25.00 9.68 -28.51
CA SER A 181 -24.68 8.88 -29.70
C SER A 181 -23.74 9.64 -30.64
N ALA A 182 -24.05 10.90 -30.94
CA ALA A 182 -23.21 11.73 -31.78
C ALA A 182 -21.86 12.01 -31.12
N GLY A 183 -21.83 12.35 -29.83
CA GLY A 183 -20.61 12.60 -29.06
C GLY A 183 -19.69 11.38 -29.02
N ARG A 184 -20.25 10.19 -28.77
CA ARG A 184 -19.52 8.91 -28.83
C ARG A 184 -18.96 8.67 -30.23
N SER A 185 -19.78 8.81 -31.27
CA SER A 185 -19.36 8.62 -32.66
C SER A 185 -18.22 9.57 -33.05
N PHE A 186 -18.33 10.84 -32.66
CA PHE A 186 -17.33 11.87 -32.92
C PHE A 186 -15.99 11.51 -32.30
N MET A 187 -15.95 11.28 -30.98
CA MET A 187 -14.70 10.98 -30.28
C MET A 187 -14.08 9.65 -30.73
N ASN A 188 -14.89 8.59 -30.82
CA ASN A 188 -14.43 7.25 -31.19
C ASN A 188 -13.87 7.20 -32.62
N THR A 189 -14.59 7.78 -33.58
CA THR A 189 -14.18 7.71 -34.99
C THR A 189 -12.97 8.59 -35.26
N THR A 190 -12.87 9.75 -34.58
CA THR A 190 -11.66 10.60 -34.63
C THR A 190 -10.44 9.84 -34.11
N LEU A 191 -10.57 9.20 -32.94
CA LEU A 191 -9.47 8.44 -32.34
C LEU A 191 -9.09 7.21 -33.18
N THR A 192 -10.08 6.55 -33.79
CA THR A 192 -9.85 5.43 -34.71
C THR A 192 -9.05 5.88 -35.94
N LEU A 193 -9.47 6.96 -36.61
CA LEU A 193 -8.73 7.52 -37.74
C LEU A 193 -7.30 7.92 -37.33
N ALA A 194 -7.15 8.54 -36.16
CA ALA A 194 -5.85 8.96 -35.66
C ALA A 194 -4.89 7.79 -35.42
N LEU A 195 -5.40 6.68 -34.87
CA LEU A 195 -4.64 5.45 -34.69
C LEU A 195 -4.25 4.78 -36.01
N GLU A 196 -5.17 4.76 -36.97
CA GLU A 196 -4.88 4.21 -38.32
C GLU A 196 -3.77 5.01 -39.01
N MET A 197 -3.82 6.34 -38.90
CA MET A 197 -2.83 7.22 -39.49
C MET A 197 -1.48 7.17 -38.75
N ARG A 198 -1.49 7.13 -37.41
CA ARG A 198 -0.29 7.22 -36.55
C ARG A 198 -0.32 6.13 -35.46
N PRO A 199 -0.10 4.85 -35.83
CA PRO A 199 -0.29 3.70 -34.93
C PRO A 199 0.75 3.58 -33.82
N LYS A 200 1.85 4.35 -33.92
CA LYS A 200 2.95 4.36 -32.94
C LYS A 200 2.88 5.52 -31.94
N CYS A 201 1.96 6.47 -32.16
CA CYS A 201 1.69 7.54 -31.21
C CYS A 201 0.80 7.05 -30.06
N LEU A 202 1.01 7.62 -28.88
CA LEU A 202 0.21 7.38 -27.69
C LEU A 202 -0.95 8.39 -27.66
N TRP A 203 -2.07 8.03 -28.27
CA TRP A 203 -3.28 8.84 -28.38
C TRP A 203 -4.19 8.70 -27.16
N GLY A 204 -4.76 9.84 -26.75
CA GLY A 204 -5.81 9.92 -25.73
C GLY A 204 -6.34 11.34 -25.58
N PHE A 205 -7.42 11.49 -24.81
CA PHE A 205 -8.03 12.78 -24.53
C PHE A 205 -7.54 13.36 -23.21
N TYR A 206 -7.26 14.66 -23.19
CA TYR A 206 -6.96 15.37 -21.95
C TYR A 206 -8.15 15.36 -20.99
N LEU A 207 -7.88 15.21 -19.69
CA LEU A 207 -8.86 15.15 -18.60
C LEU A 207 -9.74 13.89 -18.64
N TYR A 208 -9.20 12.76 -19.15
CA TYR A 208 -9.89 11.47 -19.14
C TYR A 208 -8.98 10.35 -18.59
N PRO A 209 -9.42 9.61 -17.55
CA PRO A 209 -10.63 9.84 -16.76
C PRO A 209 -10.51 11.08 -15.86
N ASP A 210 -11.66 11.60 -15.43
CA ASP A 210 -11.77 12.56 -14.33
C ASP A 210 -12.47 11.88 -13.15
N CYS A 211 -11.90 12.06 -11.96
CA CYS A 211 -12.41 11.53 -10.69
C CYS A 211 -13.51 12.41 -10.08
N TYR A 212 -13.62 13.68 -10.51
CA TYR A 212 -14.57 14.67 -10.00
C TYR A 212 -14.57 14.86 -8.47
N ASN A 213 -13.45 14.56 -7.80
CA ASN A 213 -13.20 14.72 -6.37
C ASN A 213 -12.92 16.18 -5.97
N TYR A 214 -13.76 17.13 -6.41
CA TYR A 214 -13.58 18.58 -6.20
C TYR A 214 -14.28 19.11 -4.93
N ASP A 215 -14.90 18.23 -4.14
CA ASP A 215 -15.65 18.57 -2.92
C ASP A 215 -14.77 19.08 -1.77
N TYR A 216 -13.43 19.09 -1.93
CA TYR A 216 -12.52 19.83 -1.05
C TYR A 216 -12.87 21.33 -0.98
N ARG A 217 -13.51 21.88 -2.02
CA ARG A 217 -13.93 23.29 -2.06
C ARG A 217 -15.07 23.60 -1.10
N THR A 218 -15.95 22.64 -0.87
CA THR A 218 -17.13 22.80 -0.02
C THR A 218 -16.92 22.20 1.36
N ASN A 219 -16.18 21.08 1.44
CA ASN A 219 -16.07 20.24 2.63
C ASN A 219 -14.60 19.90 2.97
N PRO A 220 -13.68 20.88 3.06
CA PRO A 220 -12.25 20.60 3.21
C PRO A 220 -11.90 19.76 4.45
N GLN A 221 -12.69 19.85 5.52
CA GLN A 221 -12.42 19.15 6.79
C GLN A 221 -12.76 17.65 6.75
N ILE A 222 -13.76 17.26 5.96
CA ILE A 222 -14.19 15.86 5.80
C ILE A 222 -13.78 15.28 4.44
N TYR A 223 -12.99 16.03 3.67
CA TYR A 223 -12.57 15.64 2.34
C TYR A 223 -11.73 14.35 2.37
N THR A 224 -12.18 13.36 1.61
CA THR A 224 -11.53 12.05 1.54
C THR A 224 -10.63 11.91 0.32
N GLY A 225 -10.83 12.74 -0.71
CA GLY A 225 -10.18 12.59 -2.02
C GLY A 225 -10.83 11.57 -2.93
N LYS A 226 -11.67 10.66 -2.42
CA LYS A 226 -12.27 9.58 -3.20
C LYS A 226 -13.10 10.12 -4.36
N CYS A 227 -13.06 9.42 -5.50
CA CYS A 227 -14.00 9.69 -6.58
C CYS A 227 -15.42 9.34 -6.10
N PRO A 228 -16.42 10.19 -6.35
CA PRO A 228 -17.81 9.84 -6.09
C PRO A 228 -18.20 8.53 -6.82
N ASN A 229 -19.02 7.70 -6.17
CA ASN A 229 -19.37 6.38 -6.72
C ASN A 229 -20.09 6.47 -8.08
N ASP A 230 -20.92 7.50 -8.27
CA ASP A 230 -21.57 7.78 -9.56
C ASP A 230 -20.55 8.16 -10.63
N GLU A 231 -19.45 8.80 -10.26
CA GLU A 231 -18.38 9.17 -11.19
C GLU A 231 -17.50 7.98 -11.59
N ILE A 232 -17.28 7.03 -10.68
CA ILE A 232 -16.66 5.72 -11.01
C ILE A 232 -17.52 4.97 -12.04
N SER A 233 -18.82 4.85 -11.77
CA SER A 233 -19.78 4.19 -12.69
C SER A 233 -19.86 4.90 -14.04
N ARG A 234 -19.87 6.24 -14.04
CA ARG A 234 -19.80 7.04 -15.27
C ARG A 234 -18.49 6.81 -16.04
N ASN A 235 -17.36 6.65 -15.36
CA ASN A 235 -16.11 6.31 -16.05
C ASN A 235 -16.18 4.89 -16.63
N ASP A 236 -16.80 3.92 -15.96
CA ASP A 236 -16.97 2.56 -16.49
C ASP A 236 -17.82 2.53 -17.78
N GLN A 237 -18.83 3.40 -17.88
CA GLN A 237 -19.67 3.54 -19.09
C GLN A 237 -18.89 4.06 -20.33
N LEU A 238 -17.71 4.63 -20.12
CA LEU A 238 -16.84 5.10 -21.20
C LEU A 238 -15.86 4.03 -21.69
N GLN A 239 -16.11 2.73 -21.41
CA GLN A 239 -15.28 1.62 -21.90
C GLN A 239 -14.93 1.72 -23.39
N TRP A 240 -15.87 2.16 -24.23
CA TRP A 240 -15.67 2.36 -25.67
C TRP A 240 -14.56 3.38 -26.01
N LEU A 241 -14.30 4.34 -25.11
CA LEU A 241 -13.24 5.34 -25.25
C LEU A 241 -11.90 4.77 -24.78
N TRP A 242 -11.93 3.99 -23.69
CA TRP A 242 -10.75 3.38 -23.09
C TRP A 242 -10.12 2.34 -24.01
N GLU A 243 -10.95 1.47 -24.61
CA GLU A 243 -10.51 0.43 -25.56
C GLU A 243 -9.80 1.00 -26.78
N LYS A 244 -10.17 2.22 -27.17
CA LYS A 244 -9.63 2.94 -28.31
C LYS A 244 -8.47 3.85 -27.96
N SER A 245 -8.22 4.11 -26.68
CA SER A 245 -7.07 4.89 -26.25
C SER A 245 -5.81 4.04 -26.24
N THR A 246 -4.66 4.66 -26.49
CA THR A 246 -3.34 4.01 -26.34
C THR A 246 -2.53 4.59 -25.18
N ALA A 247 -3.00 5.71 -24.61
CA ALA A 247 -2.58 6.23 -23.31
C ALA A 247 -3.73 6.99 -22.63
N LEU A 248 -3.67 7.14 -21.31
CA LEU A 248 -4.60 7.98 -20.56
C LEU A 248 -3.93 9.28 -20.11
N TYR A 249 -4.67 10.39 -20.18
CA TYR A 249 -4.18 11.72 -19.87
C TYR A 249 -5.10 12.39 -18.86
N THR A 250 -4.87 12.14 -17.57
CA THR A 250 -5.65 12.76 -16.49
C THR A 250 -4.92 13.99 -15.94
N SER A 251 -5.67 14.96 -15.44
CA SER A 251 -5.12 16.19 -14.85
C SER A 251 -5.19 16.15 -13.33
N ILE A 252 -4.12 16.60 -12.68
CA ILE A 252 -4.03 16.76 -11.23
C ILE A 252 -3.67 18.21 -10.86
N TYR A 253 -4.04 19.18 -11.70
CA TYR A 253 -3.74 20.59 -11.44
C TYR A 253 -4.20 21.00 -10.04
N LEU A 254 -3.24 21.43 -9.24
CA LEU A 254 -3.46 21.64 -7.83
C LEU A 254 -3.94 23.06 -7.57
N ASP A 255 -5.12 23.19 -6.98
CA ASP A 255 -5.68 24.47 -6.55
C ASP A 255 -4.86 25.03 -5.37
N LYS A 256 -4.71 26.35 -5.30
CA LYS A 256 -3.92 27.00 -4.24
C LYS A 256 -4.50 26.74 -2.85
N ILE A 257 -5.81 26.53 -2.74
CA ILE A 257 -6.45 26.15 -1.48
C ILE A 257 -5.94 24.81 -0.91
N LEU A 258 -5.36 23.95 -1.76
CA LEU A 258 -4.80 22.67 -1.36
C LEU A 258 -3.32 22.74 -0.98
N LYS A 259 -2.67 23.91 -1.11
CA LYS A 259 -1.24 24.09 -0.88
C LYS A 259 -0.77 23.46 0.43
N SER A 260 0.28 22.65 0.34
CA SER A 260 1.02 22.03 1.45
C SER A 260 0.09 21.33 2.44
N SER A 261 -0.89 20.61 1.90
CA SER A 261 -1.91 19.95 2.70
C SER A 261 -2.04 18.48 2.34
N LEU A 262 -2.47 17.67 3.32
CA LEU A 262 -2.85 16.28 3.06
C LEU A 262 -4.02 16.16 2.08
N ASN A 263 -4.84 17.21 1.93
CA ASN A 263 -5.90 17.23 0.93
C ASN A 263 -5.33 17.34 -0.49
N ALA A 264 -4.15 17.95 -0.70
CA ALA A 264 -3.45 17.86 -1.98
C ALA A 264 -3.07 16.42 -2.31
N LEU A 265 -2.47 15.71 -1.34
CA LEU A 265 -2.13 14.30 -1.52
C LEU A 265 -3.38 13.46 -1.82
N LYS A 266 -4.45 13.59 -1.03
CA LYS A 266 -5.72 12.89 -1.27
C LYS A 266 -6.32 13.20 -2.65
N PHE A 267 -6.31 14.48 -3.05
CA PHE A 267 -6.82 14.92 -4.34
C PHE A 267 -6.06 14.25 -5.49
N VAL A 268 -4.72 14.24 -5.42
CA VAL A 268 -3.87 13.62 -6.45
C VAL A 268 -4.01 12.09 -6.43
N HIS A 269 -3.85 11.47 -5.25
CA HIS A 269 -3.82 10.02 -5.05
C HIS A 269 -5.01 9.33 -5.72
N TYR A 270 -6.23 9.79 -5.43
CA TYR A 270 -7.43 9.15 -5.97
C TYR A 270 -7.66 9.43 -7.46
N ARG A 271 -7.18 10.56 -8.00
CA ARG A 271 -7.21 10.83 -9.44
C ARG A 271 -6.27 9.92 -10.21
N VAL A 272 -5.06 9.75 -9.71
CA VAL A 272 -4.08 8.82 -10.30
C VAL A 272 -4.58 7.38 -10.16
N ARG A 273 -5.09 6.97 -9.00
CA ARG A 273 -5.67 5.63 -8.81
C ARG A 273 -6.82 5.34 -9.76
N GLU A 274 -7.71 6.31 -10.00
CA GLU A 274 -8.79 6.13 -10.98
C GLU A 274 -8.24 5.96 -12.40
N ALA A 275 -7.23 6.72 -12.79
CA ALA A 275 -6.57 6.52 -14.08
C ALA A 275 -5.89 5.14 -14.19
N ILE A 276 -5.21 4.67 -13.15
CA ILE A 276 -4.62 3.33 -13.11
C ILE A 276 -5.71 2.24 -13.19
N ARG A 277 -6.83 2.41 -12.49
CA ARG A 277 -7.98 1.50 -12.55
C ARG A 277 -8.54 1.40 -13.96
N ILE A 278 -8.79 2.55 -14.60
CA ILE A 278 -9.28 2.61 -15.99
C ILE A 278 -8.26 2.00 -16.96
N ALA A 279 -6.97 2.27 -16.80
CA ALA A 279 -5.92 1.67 -17.62
C ALA A 279 -5.91 0.13 -17.54
N GLY A 280 -6.20 -0.42 -16.35
CA GLY A 280 -6.34 -1.84 -16.11
C GLY A 280 -7.49 -2.46 -16.90
N MET A 281 -8.65 -1.83 -16.91
CA MET A 281 -9.87 -2.35 -17.59
C MET A 281 -9.99 -1.98 -19.07
N ALA A 282 -9.22 -0.99 -19.54
CA ALA A 282 -9.32 -0.48 -20.91
C ALA A 282 -9.16 -1.55 -21.99
N ARG A 283 -8.36 -2.58 -21.72
CA ARG A 283 -8.08 -3.68 -22.66
C ARG A 283 -8.01 -5.02 -21.94
N HIS A 284 -7.83 -6.12 -22.67
CA HIS A 284 -7.59 -7.45 -22.10
C HIS A 284 -6.12 -7.89 -22.21
N ASP A 285 -5.37 -7.34 -23.15
CA ASP A 285 -4.02 -7.75 -23.54
C ASP A 285 -2.91 -7.01 -22.78
N TYR A 286 -3.00 -5.69 -22.59
CA TYR A 286 -2.03 -4.91 -21.80
C TYR A 286 -2.65 -3.68 -21.10
N ILE A 287 -2.03 -3.23 -20.01
CA ILE A 287 -2.43 -2.03 -19.25
C ILE A 287 -1.94 -0.78 -19.99
N LEU A 288 -2.83 0.19 -20.20
CA LEU A 288 -2.47 1.45 -20.86
C LEU A 288 -1.48 2.27 -20.02
N PRO A 289 -0.47 2.91 -20.63
CA PRO A 289 0.36 3.88 -19.93
C PRO A 289 -0.46 5.10 -19.52
N VAL A 290 -0.26 5.56 -18.30
CA VAL A 290 -0.94 6.72 -17.73
C VAL A 290 0.04 7.88 -17.66
N PHE A 291 -0.28 9.00 -18.31
CA PHE A 291 0.47 10.25 -18.20
C PHE A 291 -0.35 11.29 -17.46
N ILE A 292 0.29 11.90 -16.47
CA ILE A 292 -0.38 12.82 -15.57
C ILE A 292 -0.10 14.26 -16.00
N PHE A 293 -1.14 15.04 -16.28
CA PHE A 293 -1.00 16.48 -16.49
C PHE A 293 -0.88 17.20 -15.14
N SER A 294 0.20 17.94 -14.97
CA SER A 294 0.46 18.79 -13.81
C SER A 294 0.99 20.16 -14.24
N ARG A 295 1.10 21.09 -13.29
CA ARG A 295 1.70 22.40 -13.49
C ARG A 295 2.81 22.62 -12.45
N PRO A 296 3.84 23.38 -12.78
CA PRO A 296 4.83 23.81 -11.77
C PRO A 296 4.28 24.86 -10.78
N PHE A 297 3.05 25.34 -10.98
CA PHE A 297 2.40 26.39 -10.22
C PHE A 297 0.97 26.00 -9.83
N TYR A 298 0.44 26.56 -8.75
CA TYR A 298 -0.97 26.35 -8.39
C TYR A 298 -1.92 26.92 -9.44
N LEU A 299 -3.11 26.32 -9.55
CA LEU A 299 -4.16 26.75 -10.45
C LEU A 299 -4.49 28.24 -10.23
N HIS A 300 -4.65 28.99 -11.34
CA HIS A 300 -4.93 30.44 -11.33
C HIS A 300 -3.91 31.28 -10.54
N SER A 301 -2.69 30.78 -10.38
CA SER A 301 -1.61 31.47 -9.69
C SER A 301 -0.28 31.28 -10.42
N LEU A 302 0.62 32.25 -10.25
CA LEU A 302 2.04 32.13 -10.59
C LEU A 302 2.88 31.73 -9.37
N GLU A 303 2.22 31.34 -8.28
CA GLU A 303 2.88 30.77 -7.11
C GLU A 303 3.30 29.32 -7.41
N ALA A 304 4.60 29.07 -7.31
CA ALA A 304 5.17 27.75 -7.58
C ALA A 304 4.70 26.75 -6.52
N LEU A 305 4.53 25.49 -6.95
CA LEU A 305 4.24 24.41 -6.01
C LEU A 305 5.32 24.32 -4.93
N SER A 306 4.89 24.09 -3.70
CA SER A 306 5.78 23.80 -2.57
C SER A 306 6.54 22.48 -2.80
N GLN A 307 7.66 22.27 -2.10
CA GLN A 307 8.37 20.99 -2.17
C GLN A 307 7.46 19.82 -1.77
N GLU A 308 6.63 20.02 -0.76
CA GLU A 308 5.64 19.03 -0.32
C GLU A 308 4.62 18.72 -1.42
N ASP A 309 4.08 19.73 -2.09
CA ASP A 309 3.10 19.50 -3.16
C ASP A 309 3.72 18.89 -4.42
N LEU A 310 5.03 19.06 -4.63
CA LEU A 310 5.76 18.35 -5.67
C LEU A 310 5.89 16.86 -5.35
N VAL A 311 6.11 16.51 -4.08
CA VAL A 311 6.02 15.12 -3.63
C VAL A 311 4.60 14.60 -3.78
N HIS A 312 3.59 15.35 -3.36
CA HIS A 312 2.18 14.97 -3.48
C HIS A 312 1.67 14.90 -4.92
N THR A 313 2.34 15.52 -5.88
CA THR A 313 1.96 15.49 -7.31
C THR A 313 2.85 14.53 -8.10
N ILE A 314 4.11 14.87 -8.32
CA ILE A 314 5.07 14.08 -9.11
C ILE A 314 5.42 12.78 -8.38
N GLY A 315 5.77 12.88 -7.10
CA GLY A 315 6.17 11.73 -6.29
C GLY A 315 5.05 10.70 -6.18
N GLU A 316 3.84 11.15 -5.89
CA GLU A 316 2.65 10.30 -5.81
C GLU A 316 2.31 9.63 -7.16
N SER A 317 2.42 10.38 -8.26
CA SER A 317 2.19 9.83 -9.60
C SER A 317 3.18 8.71 -9.93
N ALA A 318 4.46 8.89 -9.59
CA ALA A 318 5.48 7.87 -9.77
C ALA A 318 5.26 6.66 -8.85
N ALA A 319 4.90 6.89 -7.58
CA ALA A 319 4.65 5.84 -6.60
C ALA A 319 3.48 4.92 -6.97
N LEU A 320 2.45 5.47 -7.62
CA LEU A 320 1.28 4.73 -8.09
C LEU A 320 1.48 4.07 -9.47
N GLY A 321 2.66 4.19 -10.07
CA GLY A 321 3.01 3.50 -11.32
C GLY A 321 2.55 4.21 -12.60
N ALA A 322 2.37 5.53 -12.58
CA ALA A 322 2.19 6.29 -13.81
C ALA A 322 3.43 6.17 -14.72
N ALA A 323 3.24 6.21 -16.03
CA ALA A 323 4.34 6.14 -17.00
C ALA A 323 5.14 7.46 -17.12
N GLY A 324 4.54 8.56 -16.68
CA GLY A 324 5.18 9.86 -16.65
C GLY A 324 4.25 11.01 -16.26
N ILE A 325 4.81 12.21 -16.23
CA ILE A 325 4.09 13.45 -15.95
C ILE A 325 4.38 14.49 -17.03
N ILE A 326 3.37 15.25 -17.43
CA ILE A 326 3.42 16.34 -18.39
C ILE A 326 3.24 17.63 -17.61
N LEU A 327 4.31 18.42 -17.50
CA LEU A 327 4.31 19.76 -16.92
C LEU A 327 3.85 20.76 -17.99
N TRP A 328 2.60 21.17 -17.89
CA TRP A 328 1.97 22.09 -18.83
C TRP A 328 2.05 23.54 -18.35
N GLY A 329 2.19 24.46 -19.30
CA GLY A 329 2.22 25.90 -19.06
C GLY A 329 1.82 26.72 -20.27
N GLY A 330 1.05 27.79 -20.08
CA GLY A 330 0.71 28.76 -21.14
C GLY A 330 1.77 29.83 -21.35
N TYR A 331 1.46 30.82 -22.19
CA TYR A 331 2.35 31.96 -22.49
C TYR A 331 2.59 32.87 -21.27
N GLU A 332 1.77 32.76 -20.22
CA GLU A 332 2.05 33.42 -18.95
C GLU A 332 3.41 33.02 -18.36
N TYR A 333 4.00 31.90 -18.82
CA TYR A 333 5.33 31.46 -18.40
C TYR A 333 6.48 32.18 -19.11
N SER A 334 6.19 32.97 -20.14
CA SER A 334 7.16 33.72 -20.96
C SER A 334 7.08 35.25 -20.80
N ASP A 335 6.15 35.76 -19.98
CA ASP A 335 5.76 37.18 -19.99
C ASP A 335 6.66 38.12 -19.16
N SER A 336 7.55 37.63 -18.27
CA SER A 336 8.41 38.53 -17.49
C SER A 336 9.76 37.96 -17.01
N LYS A 337 10.78 38.82 -16.94
CA LYS A 337 12.13 38.49 -16.43
C LYS A 337 12.12 37.93 -14.99
N VAL A 338 11.25 38.47 -14.13
CA VAL A 338 11.09 38.03 -12.73
C VAL A 338 10.55 36.59 -12.68
N PHE A 339 9.60 36.28 -13.57
CA PHE A 339 9.03 34.95 -13.71
C PHE A 339 10.09 33.93 -14.15
N HIS A 340 10.94 34.27 -15.13
CA HIS A 340 12.01 33.40 -15.61
C HIS A 340 13.04 33.03 -14.53
N SER A 341 13.44 34.01 -13.71
CA SER A 341 14.37 33.76 -12.61
C SER A 341 13.80 32.85 -11.53
N THR A 342 12.48 32.94 -11.28
CA THR A 342 11.76 32.09 -10.33
C THR A 342 11.63 30.67 -10.84
N LEU A 343 11.26 30.51 -12.12
CA LEU A 343 11.16 29.21 -12.79
C LEU A 343 12.52 28.49 -12.81
N ARG A 344 13.60 29.18 -13.22
CA ARG A 344 14.97 28.64 -13.24
C ARG A 344 15.46 28.25 -11.84
N ARG A 345 15.30 29.12 -10.84
CA ARG A 345 15.74 28.85 -9.45
C ARG A 345 15.02 27.65 -8.87
N LYS A 346 13.72 27.51 -9.16
CA LYS A 346 12.94 26.37 -8.69
C LYS A 346 13.37 25.11 -9.41
N ILE A 347 13.40 25.05 -10.75
CA ILE A 347 13.93 23.91 -11.55
C ILE A 347 15.28 23.41 -10.99
N ARG A 348 16.19 24.32 -10.64
CA ARG A 348 17.49 24.00 -10.03
C ARG A 348 17.40 23.38 -8.62
N PHE A 349 16.44 23.80 -7.80
CA PHE A 349 16.15 23.22 -6.48
C PHE A 349 15.53 21.80 -6.58
N TYR A 350 14.79 21.47 -7.65
CA TYR A 350 14.18 20.14 -7.82
C TYR A 350 15.21 18.99 -7.86
N LEU A 351 16.48 19.25 -8.24
CA LEU A 351 17.42 18.17 -8.57
C LEU A 351 18.71 18.10 -7.76
N ILE A 352 18.92 18.98 -6.77
CA ILE A 352 19.94 18.72 -5.73
C ILE A 352 19.62 17.41 -4.98
N MET A 353 18.34 17.01 -4.92
CA MET A 353 17.93 15.71 -4.36
C MET A 353 18.30 14.49 -5.20
N LYS A 354 18.55 14.62 -6.51
CA LYS A 354 18.93 13.48 -7.38
C LYS A 354 20.45 13.22 -7.36
N VAL A 355 21.26 14.27 -7.16
CA VAL A 355 22.72 14.17 -7.17
C VAL A 355 23.28 13.50 -5.90
N LEU A 356 22.52 13.46 -4.80
CA LEU A 356 22.97 12.83 -3.55
C LEU A 356 22.81 11.30 -3.48
N SER A 357 22.21 10.64 -4.49
CA SER A 357 21.98 9.18 -4.44
C SER A 357 22.61 8.34 -5.57
N GLU A 358 23.36 8.92 -6.50
CA GLU A 358 23.97 8.18 -7.62
C GLU A 358 25.50 8.31 -7.64
N GLY A 359 26.14 7.69 -6.64
CA GLY A 359 27.56 7.37 -6.67
C GLY A 359 27.81 5.98 -7.28
N GLN A 360 28.14 5.97 -8.58
CA GLN A 360 28.94 4.98 -9.32
C GLN A 360 28.57 3.47 -9.24
N LEU A 361 28.13 2.90 -10.36
CA LEU A 361 28.87 1.82 -11.06
C LEU A 361 28.30 1.60 -12.47
N ARG A 362 29.12 1.85 -13.51
CA ARG A 362 28.89 1.43 -14.90
C ARG A 362 29.65 0.13 -15.14
N PHE A 363 28.99 -0.88 -15.72
CA PHE A 363 29.68 -1.86 -16.58
C PHE A 363 28.79 -2.25 -17.77
N CYS A 364 29.36 -2.11 -18.96
CA CYS A 364 28.84 -2.58 -20.24
C CYS A 364 29.37 -3.99 -20.52
N VAL A 365 28.58 -4.81 -21.24
CA VAL A 365 28.90 -5.52 -22.51
C VAL A 365 28.05 -6.82 -22.64
N VAL A 366 27.08 -6.76 -23.56
CA VAL A 366 26.67 -7.71 -24.64
C VAL A 366 26.61 -9.24 -24.40
N GLN A 367 25.38 -9.79 -24.44
CA GLN A 367 24.84 -11.08 -25.02
C GLN A 367 25.65 -12.41 -25.00
N PRO A 368 24.99 -13.61 -24.86
CA PRO A 368 23.84 -14.06 -25.66
C PRO A 368 22.57 -14.49 -24.86
N ILE A 369 21.41 -14.17 -25.42
CA ILE A 369 20.09 -14.02 -24.76
C ILE A 369 19.23 -15.31 -24.69
N HIS A 370 19.66 -16.44 -25.23
CA HIS A 370 18.76 -17.60 -25.34
C HIS A 370 18.77 -18.56 -24.14
N LEU A 371 19.88 -18.69 -23.40
CA LEU A 371 19.92 -19.44 -22.14
C LEU A 371 19.34 -18.63 -20.97
N THR A 372 19.46 -17.30 -21.02
CA THR A 372 18.92 -16.40 -20.00
C THR A 372 17.40 -16.34 -20.01
N ALA A 373 16.75 -16.53 -21.16
CA ALA A 373 15.28 -16.49 -21.26
C ALA A 373 14.60 -17.67 -20.54
N TRP A 374 15.19 -18.87 -20.61
CA TRP A 374 14.68 -20.05 -19.90
C TRP A 374 14.95 -19.97 -18.39
N LEU A 375 16.13 -19.47 -18.00
CA LEU A 375 16.42 -19.17 -16.60
C LEU A 375 15.52 -18.06 -16.06
N LEU A 376 15.25 -17.01 -16.84
CA LEU A 376 14.33 -15.91 -16.48
C LEU A 376 12.89 -16.41 -16.34
N ILE A 377 12.41 -17.31 -17.19
CA ILE A 377 11.09 -17.93 -17.02
C ILE A 377 11.05 -18.77 -15.73
N PHE A 378 12.13 -19.50 -15.41
CA PHE A 378 12.24 -20.26 -14.15
C PHE A 378 12.31 -19.36 -12.90
N PHE A 379 13.05 -18.24 -12.97
CA PHE A 379 13.12 -17.23 -11.92
C PHE A 379 11.83 -16.41 -11.78
N ILE A 380 11.12 -16.13 -12.88
CA ILE A 380 9.82 -15.44 -12.89
C ILE A 380 8.72 -16.37 -12.35
N LEU A 381 8.75 -17.68 -12.64
CA LEU A 381 7.86 -18.64 -11.98
C LEU A 381 8.17 -18.83 -10.48
N LYS A 382 9.44 -18.78 -10.05
CA LYS A 382 9.79 -18.77 -8.60
C LYS A 382 9.38 -17.46 -7.90
N SER A 383 9.36 -16.33 -8.61
CA SER A 383 9.14 -14.99 -8.04
C SER A 383 7.67 -14.57 -7.91
N ILE A 384 6.71 -15.33 -8.45
CA ILE A 384 5.28 -14.98 -8.37
C ILE A 384 4.62 -15.54 -7.07
N SER A 385 5.38 -16.13 -6.14
CA SER A 385 4.78 -16.76 -4.93
C SER A 385 5.61 -16.71 -3.64
N SER A 386 6.63 -15.87 -3.49
CA SER A 386 7.34 -15.81 -2.20
C SER A 386 6.91 -14.60 -1.39
N LEU A 387 5.99 -14.82 -0.43
CA LEU A 387 5.97 -14.01 0.80
C LEU A 387 7.42 -13.87 1.30
N LYS A 388 7.83 -12.70 1.80
CA LYS A 388 9.16 -12.58 2.43
C LYS A 388 9.32 -13.73 3.43
N PRO A 389 10.45 -14.45 3.45
CA PRO A 389 10.61 -15.59 4.35
C PRO A 389 10.36 -15.16 5.79
N ALA A 390 9.70 -16.01 6.57
CA ALA A 390 9.50 -15.75 7.99
C ALA A 390 10.85 -15.75 8.71
N ARG A 391 11.02 -14.88 9.72
CA ARG A 391 12.18 -14.97 10.62
C ARG A 391 12.20 -16.35 11.31
N LEU A 392 13.40 -16.89 11.50
CA LEU A 392 13.61 -18.16 12.22
C LEU A 392 12.96 -18.12 13.63
N PRO A 393 12.38 -19.24 14.10
CA PRO A 393 11.82 -19.31 15.44
C PRO A 393 12.84 -19.09 16.54
N ILE A 394 12.43 -18.41 17.61
CA ILE A 394 13.33 -18.09 18.73
C ILE A 394 13.46 -19.22 19.77
N TYR A 395 12.60 -20.25 19.72
CA TYR A 395 12.61 -21.34 20.70
C TYR A 395 12.52 -22.70 20.01
N GLN A 396 13.61 -23.47 20.02
CA GLN A 396 13.65 -24.88 19.59
C GLN A 396 12.92 -25.19 18.26
N ARG A 397 12.99 -24.29 17.27
CA ARG A 397 12.27 -24.38 15.98
C ARG A 397 10.73 -24.42 16.08
N LYS A 398 10.13 -24.08 17.22
CA LYS A 398 8.66 -24.07 17.38
C LYS A 398 8.01 -23.00 16.51
N PRO A 399 7.02 -23.36 15.66
CA PRO A 399 6.45 -22.42 14.71
C PRO A 399 5.54 -21.37 15.32
N PHE A 400 4.93 -21.71 16.45
CA PHE A 400 4.07 -20.84 17.25
C PHE A 400 4.38 -21.05 18.72
N ILE A 401 4.67 -19.97 19.45
CA ILE A 401 5.00 -20.04 20.88
C ILE A 401 4.02 -19.23 21.73
N ALA A 402 3.86 -19.63 22.99
CA ALA A 402 3.13 -18.87 23.99
C ALA A 402 4.12 -18.24 24.99
N ALA A 403 4.02 -16.92 25.15
CA ALA A 403 4.79 -16.18 26.13
C ALA A 403 3.90 -15.74 27.31
N TRP A 404 4.44 -15.80 28.52
CA TRP A 404 3.78 -15.38 29.75
C TRP A 404 4.37 -14.06 30.26
N ASN A 405 3.52 -13.08 30.54
CA ASN A 405 3.91 -11.78 31.10
C ASN A 405 2.83 -11.26 32.08
N ALA A 406 2.58 -12.02 33.14
CA ALA A 406 1.67 -11.65 34.24
C ALA A 406 2.39 -11.80 35.59
N PRO A 407 2.02 -11.01 36.63
CA PRO A 407 2.79 -10.88 37.87
C PRO A 407 2.61 -12.06 38.85
N THR A 408 2.47 -13.29 38.35
CA THR A 408 2.10 -14.47 39.14
C THR A 408 3.18 -14.93 40.12
N ASP A 409 4.39 -14.40 40.04
CA ASP A 409 5.41 -14.54 41.10
C ASP A 409 4.89 -14.01 42.44
N GLN A 410 3.99 -13.01 42.42
CA GLN A 410 3.32 -12.49 43.62
C GLN A 410 2.48 -13.56 44.33
N CYS A 411 1.89 -14.51 43.59
CA CYS A 411 1.12 -15.60 44.19
C CYS A 411 2.01 -16.51 45.03
N LEU A 412 3.21 -16.81 44.54
CA LEU A 412 4.19 -17.58 45.28
C LEU A 412 4.70 -16.79 46.49
N ILE A 413 5.11 -15.54 46.29
CA ILE A 413 5.72 -14.69 47.33
C ILE A 413 4.74 -14.41 48.47
N LYS A 414 3.47 -14.11 48.17
CA LYS A 414 2.49 -13.67 49.18
C LYS A 414 1.68 -14.80 49.79
N TYR A 415 1.37 -15.83 49.00
CA TYR A 415 0.39 -16.86 49.37
C TYR A 415 0.94 -18.28 49.26
N ASN A 416 2.22 -18.45 48.91
CA ASN A 416 2.82 -19.76 48.65
C ASN A 416 2.09 -20.58 47.56
N ILE A 417 1.39 -19.90 46.65
CA ILE A 417 0.68 -20.54 45.52
C ILE A 417 1.59 -20.51 44.30
N ARG A 418 2.15 -21.67 43.95
CA ARG A 418 2.93 -21.87 42.73
C ARG A 418 2.00 -22.20 41.56
N LEU A 419 2.15 -21.44 40.47
CA LEU A 419 1.54 -21.75 39.17
C LEU A 419 2.52 -22.58 38.34
N ASN A 420 2.00 -23.55 37.61
CA ASN A 420 2.78 -24.28 36.62
C ASN A 420 2.69 -23.54 35.28
N LEU A 421 3.83 -23.05 34.79
CA LEU A 421 3.94 -22.29 33.55
C LEU A 421 4.78 -23.02 32.48
N LYS A 422 5.07 -24.32 32.66
CA LYS A 422 5.94 -25.08 31.75
C LYS A 422 5.45 -25.12 30.29
N MET A 423 4.15 -24.92 30.05
CA MET A 423 3.58 -24.85 28.69
C MET A 423 3.98 -23.57 27.93
N PHE A 424 4.43 -22.52 28.63
CA PHE A 424 4.89 -21.27 28.03
C PHE A 424 6.39 -21.36 27.75
N GLN A 425 6.79 -21.08 26.52
CA GLN A 425 8.19 -21.17 26.08
C GLN A 425 9.03 -19.99 26.57
N VAL A 426 8.38 -18.86 26.83
CA VAL A 426 9.03 -17.60 27.20
C VAL A 426 8.26 -17.02 28.37
N ILE A 427 8.94 -16.71 29.46
CA ILE A 427 8.32 -16.23 30.69
C ILE A 427 8.99 -14.93 31.12
N GLY A 428 8.17 -13.97 31.53
CA GLY A 428 8.56 -12.74 32.19
C GLY A 428 7.51 -12.30 33.20
N SER A 429 7.73 -11.13 33.80
CA SER A 429 6.91 -10.60 34.88
C SER A 429 6.85 -9.07 34.75
N PRO A 430 5.67 -8.45 34.79
CA PRO A 430 5.56 -6.99 34.67
C PRO A 430 6.01 -6.25 35.94
N LEU A 431 6.47 -6.95 36.99
CA LEU A 431 6.93 -6.35 38.25
C LEU A 431 8.11 -5.39 38.04
N ALA A 432 8.09 -4.25 38.73
CA ALA A 432 9.10 -3.19 38.54
C ALA A 432 10.54 -3.59 38.87
N LYS A 433 10.71 -4.58 39.75
CA LYS A 433 12.02 -5.10 40.16
C LYS A 433 12.48 -6.32 39.37
N ALA A 434 11.65 -6.85 38.46
CA ALA A 434 12.02 -8.01 37.67
C ALA A 434 13.05 -7.62 36.60
N ARG A 435 14.11 -8.43 36.45
CA ARG A 435 15.24 -8.21 35.56
C ARG A 435 15.71 -9.52 34.96
N GLY A 436 16.43 -9.47 33.84
CA GLY A 436 17.02 -10.65 33.20
C GLY A 436 15.96 -11.65 32.70
N GLN A 437 14.80 -11.15 32.27
CA GLN A 437 13.66 -11.98 31.89
C GLN A 437 13.58 -12.18 30.39
N ASN A 438 13.09 -13.34 29.96
CA ASN A 438 12.93 -13.65 28.53
C ASN A 438 11.78 -12.86 27.87
N VAL A 439 10.83 -12.35 28.67
CA VAL A 439 9.94 -11.25 28.28
C VAL A 439 10.24 -10.05 29.16
N THR A 440 10.78 -8.98 28.58
CA THR A 440 11.02 -7.73 29.27
C THR A 440 10.09 -6.67 28.70
N ILE A 441 9.20 -6.13 29.54
CA ILE A 441 8.30 -5.03 29.19
C ILE A 441 8.74 -3.73 29.87
N PHE A 442 8.95 -2.70 29.07
CA PHE A 442 9.32 -1.37 29.51
C PHE A 442 8.10 -0.47 29.57
N TYR A 443 7.54 -0.32 30.77
CA TYR A 443 6.53 0.71 31.02
C TYR A 443 7.13 2.11 30.99
N VAL A 444 6.26 3.12 30.98
CA VAL A 444 6.57 4.54 30.80
C VAL A 444 7.64 5.13 31.71
N ASN A 445 7.89 4.51 32.87
CA ASN A 445 8.89 4.95 33.85
C ASN A 445 10.11 4.00 33.94
N ARG A 446 10.29 3.12 32.95
CA ARG A 446 11.34 2.08 32.97
C ARG A 446 12.30 2.14 31.78
N LEU A 447 12.13 3.08 30.87
CA LEU A 447 13.01 3.24 29.71
C LEU A 447 13.17 4.71 29.35
N GLY A 448 14.29 5.28 29.81
CA GLY A 448 14.64 6.67 29.55
C GLY A 448 13.67 7.65 30.21
N TYR A 449 13.79 8.91 29.80
CA TYR A 449 12.89 9.97 30.22
C TYR A 449 11.74 10.16 29.22
N TYR A 450 10.83 9.19 29.15
CA TYR A 450 9.66 9.30 28.27
C TYR A 450 8.77 10.50 28.71
N PRO A 451 8.43 11.45 27.81
CA PRO A 451 7.64 12.64 28.15
C PRO A 451 6.14 12.34 28.14
N TRP A 452 5.41 12.75 29.17
CA TRP A 452 3.94 12.56 29.24
C TRP A 452 3.26 13.50 30.26
N TYR A 453 1.93 13.57 30.22
CA TYR A 453 1.12 14.37 31.16
C TYR A 453 0.36 13.50 32.18
N THR A 454 0.40 13.88 33.46
CA THR A 454 -0.50 13.29 34.47
C THR A 454 -1.96 13.60 34.18
N SER A 455 -2.89 12.90 34.86
CA SER A 455 -4.32 13.19 34.74
C SER A 455 -4.70 14.61 35.20
N GLN A 456 -3.88 15.23 36.06
CA GLN A 456 -3.99 16.63 36.47
C GLN A 456 -3.33 17.60 35.47
N GLY A 457 -2.77 17.10 34.37
CA GLY A 457 -2.10 17.91 33.35
C GLY A 457 -0.70 18.39 33.73
N VAL A 458 -0.05 17.74 34.71
CA VAL A 458 1.33 18.05 35.12
C VAL A 458 2.30 17.41 34.11
N PRO A 459 3.25 18.17 33.53
CA PRO A 459 4.24 17.63 32.61
C PRO A 459 5.28 16.80 33.37
N ILE A 460 5.42 15.53 32.98
CA ILE A 460 6.52 14.66 33.40
C ILE A 460 7.53 14.63 32.26
N ASN A 461 8.81 14.82 32.58
CA ASN A 461 9.90 14.87 31.59
C ASN A 461 9.60 15.87 30.46
N GLY A 462 9.10 17.07 30.78
CA GLY A 462 8.73 18.10 29.79
C GLY A 462 7.36 17.89 29.12
N GLY A 463 6.71 16.73 29.32
CA GLY A 463 5.34 16.44 28.89
C GLY A 463 5.15 16.18 27.38
N LEU A 464 6.00 16.78 26.54
CA LEU A 464 5.97 16.66 25.08
C LEU A 464 7.33 16.19 24.55
N PRO A 465 7.39 15.39 23.47
CA PRO A 465 8.64 14.96 22.87
C PRO A 465 9.50 16.13 22.36
N GLN A 466 8.89 17.22 21.89
CA GLN A 466 9.61 18.42 21.46
C GLN A 466 10.06 19.34 22.62
N ASN A 467 9.80 18.99 23.88
CA ASN A 467 10.07 19.83 25.06
C ASN A 467 11.01 19.13 26.07
N ILE A 468 11.85 18.21 25.61
CA ILE A 468 12.87 17.53 26.40
C ILE A 468 14.07 17.15 25.52
N SER A 469 15.26 17.10 26.12
CA SER A 469 16.47 16.62 25.44
C SER A 469 16.38 15.12 25.12
N LEU A 470 16.39 14.80 23.83
CA LEU A 470 16.48 13.42 23.33
C LEU A 470 17.78 12.74 23.77
N GLN A 471 18.90 13.46 23.80
CA GLN A 471 20.19 12.91 24.24
C GLN A 471 20.11 12.41 25.69
N VAL A 472 19.59 13.24 26.60
CA VAL A 472 19.45 12.87 28.02
C VAL A 472 18.48 11.70 28.19
N HIS A 473 17.43 11.63 27.35
CA HIS A 473 16.56 10.47 27.30
C HIS A 473 17.32 9.20 26.92
N LEU A 474 18.14 9.24 25.86
CA LEU A 474 18.88 8.08 25.35
C LEU A 474 19.97 7.62 26.33
N GLU A 475 20.68 8.53 26.99
CA GLU A 475 21.65 8.20 28.05
C GLU A 475 20.98 7.45 29.20
N LYS A 476 19.80 7.90 29.63
CA LYS A 476 19.02 7.21 30.66
C LYS A 476 18.45 5.88 30.17
N ALA A 477 18.01 5.81 28.91
CA ALA A 477 17.50 4.59 28.30
C ALA A 477 18.57 3.51 28.19
N ASP A 478 19.81 3.86 27.84
CA ASP A 478 20.95 2.93 27.82
C ASP A 478 21.18 2.29 29.20
N GLN A 479 21.18 3.11 30.26
CA GLN A 479 21.27 2.62 31.64
C GLN A 479 20.11 1.69 32.01
N ASP A 480 18.88 2.01 31.60
CA ASP A 480 17.71 1.17 31.86
C ASP A 480 17.78 -0.17 31.11
N ILE A 481 18.23 -0.17 29.86
CA ILE A 481 18.42 -1.39 29.07
C ILE A 481 19.44 -2.29 29.77
N ASN A 482 20.57 -1.74 30.20
CA ASN A 482 21.60 -2.48 30.92
C ASN A 482 21.12 -3.03 32.27
N TYR A 483 20.25 -2.28 32.96
CA TYR A 483 19.67 -2.70 34.22
C TYR A 483 18.64 -3.83 34.05
N TYR A 484 17.68 -3.69 33.14
CA TYR A 484 16.58 -4.64 32.98
C TYR A 484 16.97 -5.88 32.17
N ILE A 485 17.85 -5.72 31.19
CA ILE A 485 18.34 -6.79 30.30
C ILE A 485 19.87 -6.86 30.43
N PRO A 486 20.42 -7.40 31.53
CA PRO A 486 21.88 -7.43 31.74
C PRO A 486 22.63 -8.32 30.75
N ALA A 487 21.98 -9.37 30.21
CA ALA A 487 22.60 -10.27 29.24
C ALA A 487 22.73 -9.61 27.86
N GLU A 488 23.94 -9.43 27.35
CA GLU A 488 24.20 -8.83 26.03
C GLU A 488 23.70 -9.68 24.87
N ASP A 489 23.70 -11.01 25.04
CA ASP A 489 23.24 -11.99 24.05
C ASP A 489 21.73 -12.27 24.13
N PHE A 490 20.98 -11.45 24.87
CA PHE A 490 19.53 -11.56 25.03
C PHE A 490 18.80 -11.75 23.69
N SER A 491 18.05 -12.84 23.58
CA SER A 491 17.27 -13.22 22.40
C SER A 491 15.77 -13.37 22.68
N GLY A 492 15.29 -12.73 23.76
CA GLY A 492 13.88 -12.74 24.17
C GLY A 492 13.06 -11.60 23.57
N LEU A 493 11.85 -11.41 24.11
CA LEU A 493 10.91 -10.36 23.72
C LEU A 493 11.21 -9.08 24.52
N ALA A 494 11.53 -7.97 23.83
CA ALA A 494 11.78 -6.67 24.43
C ALA A 494 10.70 -5.67 23.97
N VAL A 495 9.72 -5.43 24.85
CA VAL A 495 8.49 -4.72 24.49
C VAL A 495 8.48 -3.35 25.14
N ILE A 496 8.37 -2.29 24.33
CA ILE A 496 8.25 -0.91 24.82
C ILE A 496 6.75 -0.56 24.90
N ASP A 497 6.26 -0.28 26.10
CA ASP A 497 4.85 0.00 26.38
C ASP A 497 4.63 1.49 26.65
N TRP A 498 4.62 2.26 25.56
CA TRP A 498 4.43 3.71 25.57
C TRP A 498 3.07 4.08 25.00
N GLU A 499 2.10 4.23 25.90
CA GLU A 499 0.71 4.43 25.49
C GLU A 499 0.22 5.86 25.56
N TYR A 500 0.97 6.82 26.11
CA TYR A 500 0.44 8.15 26.45
C TYR A 500 0.11 9.01 25.23
N TRP A 501 1.01 9.08 24.26
CA TRP A 501 0.78 9.74 22.97
C TRP A 501 0.99 8.76 21.80
N ARG A 502 0.61 9.18 20.61
CA ARG A 502 0.87 8.48 19.34
C ARG A 502 1.78 9.37 18.47
N PRO A 503 2.70 8.81 17.68
CA PRO A 503 3.63 9.62 16.89
C PRO A 503 2.94 10.40 15.75
N GLN A 504 1.72 10.01 15.37
CA GLN A 504 0.89 10.73 14.40
C GLN A 504 -0.07 11.66 15.14
N TRP A 505 -0.04 12.96 14.83
CA TRP A 505 -0.86 14.02 15.41
C TRP A 505 -2.34 13.65 15.42
N ALA A 506 -2.84 13.15 14.29
CA ALA A 506 -4.24 12.80 14.10
C ALA A 506 -4.72 11.65 15.02
N ARG A 507 -3.82 10.84 15.59
CA ARG A 507 -4.14 9.77 16.54
C ARG A 507 -4.14 10.22 18.01
N ASN A 508 -3.84 11.50 18.28
CA ASN A 508 -3.88 12.08 19.63
C ASN A 508 -5.23 12.77 19.91
N TRP A 509 -6.32 11.99 19.85
CA TRP A 509 -7.69 12.43 20.13
C TRP A 509 -8.16 12.04 21.54
N ASN A 510 -9.36 12.48 21.93
CA ASN A 510 -9.95 12.30 23.27
C ASN A 510 -8.99 12.72 24.40
N THR A 511 -8.67 11.81 25.32
CA THR A 511 -7.79 12.10 26.46
C THR A 511 -6.35 12.42 26.03
N LYS A 512 -5.97 12.08 24.80
CA LYS A 512 -4.66 12.44 24.20
C LYS A 512 -4.66 13.82 23.55
N ASP A 513 -5.81 14.51 23.49
CA ASP A 513 -5.86 15.87 22.93
C ASP A 513 -5.01 16.87 23.72
N VAL A 514 -4.70 16.55 25.00
CA VAL A 514 -3.76 17.31 25.81
C VAL A 514 -2.41 17.52 25.11
N TYR A 515 -1.91 16.53 24.35
CA TYR A 515 -0.65 16.66 23.61
C TYR A 515 -0.76 17.69 22.50
N ARG A 516 -1.91 17.76 21.80
CA ARG A 516 -2.17 18.77 20.77
C ARG A 516 -2.34 20.17 21.38
N GLN A 517 -3.10 20.28 22.47
CA GLN A 517 -3.30 21.53 23.19
C GLN A 517 -1.99 22.10 23.73
N LYS A 518 -1.19 21.27 24.39
CA LYS A 518 0.08 21.69 24.99
C LYS A 518 1.14 22.00 23.94
N SER A 519 1.16 21.28 22.81
CA SER A 519 2.05 21.60 21.68
C SER A 519 1.73 22.98 21.11
N ARG A 520 0.45 23.30 20.89
CA ARG A 520 0.03 24.64 20.45
C ARG A 520 0.43 25.72 21.45
N LYS A 521 0.22 25.47 22.75
CA LYS A 521 0.62 26.40 23.80
C LYS A 521 2.13 26.64 23.79
N LEU A 522 2.94 25.58 23.67
CA LEU A 522 4.40 25.70 23.60
C LEU A 522 4.85 26.62 22.46
N ILE A 523 4.29 26.44 21.25
CA ILE A 523 4.61 27.31 20.10
C ILE A 523 4.14 28.76 20.36
N SER A 524 2.94 28.93 20.90
CA SER A 524 2.39 30.27 21.21
C SER A 524 3.20 31.02 22.27
N ASP A 525 3.77 30.32 23.25
CA ASP A 525 4.59 30.92 24.31
C ASP A 525 6.01 31.27 23.79
N MET A 526 6.48 30.61 22.72
CA MET A 526 7.82 30.82 22.14
C MET A 526 7.88 31.90 21.05
N GLN A 527 6.76 32.25 20.41
CA GLN A 527 6.74 33.17 19.28
C GLN A 527 5.64 34.23 19.42
N GLU A 528 6.03 35.51 19.42
CA GLU A 528 5.09 36.64 19.40
C GLU A 528 4.53 36.87 17.98
N ASN A 529 3.26 37.28 17.88
CA ASN A 529 2.58 37.67 16.63
C ASN A 529 2.42 36.58 15.55
N VAL A 530 2.25 35.32 15.95
CA VAL A 530 2.03 34.19 15.04
C VAL A 530 0.53 33.92 14.84
N SER A 531 0.11 33.63 13.61
CA SER A 531 -1.29 33.32 13.33
C SER A 531 -1.71 31.98 13.97
N THR A 532 -3.00 31.82 14.26
CA THR A 532 -3.53 30.56 14.81
C THR A 532 -3.31 29.36 13.87
N THR A 533 -3.30 29.59 12.56
CA THR A 533 -3.00 28.57 11.54
C THR A 533 -1.54 28.13 11.58
N ASP A 534 -0.62 29.08 11.72
CA ASP A 534 0.81 28.77 11.83
C ASP A 534 1.13 28.05 13.14
N ILE A 535 0.45 28.41 14.25
CA ILE A 535 0.58 27.70 15.54
C ILE A 535 0.16 26.23 15.38
N GLU A 536 -0.97 25.95 14.72
CA GLU A 536 -1.42 24.57 14.49
C GLU A 536 -0.42 23.79 13.61
N TYR A 537 0.05 24.39 12.53
CA TYR A 537 1.01 23.77 11.62
C TYR A 537 2.33 23.44 12.32
N LEU A 538 2.94 24.42 13.01
CA LEU A 538 4.20 24.25 13.73
C LEU A 538 4.06 23.27 14.90
N ALA A 539 2.96 23.33 15.64
CA ALA A 539 2.71 22.40 16.74
C ALA A 539 2.61 20.96 16.24
N LYS A 540 1.92 20.73 15.12
CA LYS A 540 1.86 19.43 14.48
C LYS A 540 3.25 18.97 14.01
N ALA A 541 3.94 19.78 13.22
CA ALA A 541 5.22 19.42 12.60
C ALA A 541 6.28 19.08 13.66
N THR A 542 6.46 19.96 14.66
CA THR A 542 7.44 19.77 15.74
C THR A 542 7.11 18.56 16.61
N PHE A 543 5.82 18.33 16.90
CA PHE A 543 5.39 17.15 17.66
C PHE A 543 5.68 15.86 16.91
N GLU A 544 5.27 15.74 15.63
CA GLU A 544 5.45 14.51 14.85
C GLU A 544 6.92 14.21 14.58
N GLU A 545 7.73 15.24 14.27
CA GLU A 545 9.18 15.11 14.08
C GLU A 545 9.86 14.62 15.36
N SER A 546 9.56 15.25 16.50
CA SER A 546 10.17 14.88 17.79
C SER A 546 9.67 13.52 18.27
N ALA A 547 8.38 13.21 18.10
CA ALA A 547 7.82 11.91 18.46
C ALA A 547 8.45 10.77 17.64
N LYS A 548 8.67 11.00 16.34
CA LYS A 548 9.40 10.08 15.46
C LYS A 548 10.83 9.86 15.95
N ALA A 549 11.58 10.93 16.20
CA ALA A 549 12.96 10.84 16.69
C ALA A 549 13.03 10.06 18.02
N PHE A 550 12.17 10.42 18.99
CA PHE A 550 12.08 9.73 20.28
C PHE A 550 11.84 8.24 20.14
N MET A 551 10.82 7.82 19.39
CA MET A 551 10.50 6.40 19.25
C MET A 551 11.57 5.65 18.45
N LYS A 552 12.05 6.24 17.35
CA LYS A 552 13.01 5.61 16.45
C LYS A 552 14.37 5.42 17.10
N GLU A 553 14.93 6.46 17.70
CA GLU A 553 16.29 6.39 18.26
C GLU A 553 16.34 5.52 19.52
N THR A 554 15.25 5.48 20.30
CA THR A 554 15.15 4.60 21.48
C THR A 554 15.16 3.13 21.08
N ILE A 555 14.38 2.73 20.06
CA ILE A 555 14.34 1.33 19.64
C ILE A 555 15.65 0.93 18.94
N GLU A 556 16.27 1.83 18.16
CA GLU A 556 17.58 1.61 17.55
C GLU A 556 18.68 1.44 18.61
N LEU A 557 18.64 2.22 19.71
CA LEU A 557 19.52 2.03 20.87
C LEU A 557 19.32 0.65 21.51
N GLY A 558 18.07 0.22 21.67
CA GLY A 558 17.72 -1.11 22.14
C GLY A 558 18.32 -2.21 21.26
N MET A 559 18.12 -2.12 19.94
CA MET A 559 18.67 -3.08 18.99
C MET A 559 20.20 -3.06 18.93
N LYS A 560 20.84 -1.89 19.08
CA LYS A 560 22.30 -1.80 19.16
C LYS A 560 22.83 -2.48 20.42
N SER A 561 22.16 -2.27 21.54
CA SER A 561 22.58 -2.81 22.84
C SER A 561 22.31 -4.31 22.97
N ARG A 562 21.18 -4.78 22.43
CA ARG A 562 20.72 -6.18 22.49
C ARG A 562 20.29 -6.64 21.09
N PRO A 563 21.24 -6.93 20.19
CA PRO A 563 20.98 -7.16 18.76
C PRO A 563 20.18 -8.42 18.44
N LYS A 564 20.16 -9.41 19.34
CA LYS A 564 19.32 -10.60 19.22
C LYS A 564 17.92 -10.41 19.80
N GLY A 565 17.70 -9.32 20.54
CA GLY A 565 16.43 -9.00 21.19
C GLY A 565 15.35 -8.68 20.17
N LEU A 566 14.15 -9.19 20.40
CA LEU A 566 12.98 -8.86 19.59
C LEU A 566 12.38 -7.57 20.12
N TRP A 567 12.93 -6.45 19.66
CA TRP A 567 12.46 -5.11 20.00
C TRP A 567 11.23 -4.70 19.20
N GLY A 568 10.26 -4.12 19.89
CA GLY A 568 9.07 -3.53 19.27
C GLY A 568 8.18 -2.79 20.28
N TYR A 569 7.27 -1.99 19.76
CA TYR A 569 6.30 -1.25 20.57
C TYR A 569 5.01 -2.03 20.75
N TYR A 570 4.54 -2.16 22.00
CA TYR A 570 3.21 -2.69 22.30
C TYR A 570 2.13 -1.89 21.56
N LEU A 571 1.05 -2.57 21.17
CA LEU A 571 -0.10 -2.10 20.38
C LEU A 571 0.17 -1.93 18.88
N TYR A 572 1.41 -1.88 18.42
CA TYR A 572 1.72 -1.57 17.03
C TYR A 572 1.91 -2.82 16.14
N PRO A 573 1.31 -2.86 14.93
CA PRO A 573 0.36 -1.88 14.39
C PRO A 573 -1.03 -1.99 15.04
N ASP A 574 -1.76 -0.87 15.09
CA ASP A 574 -3.16 -0.84 15.53
C ASP A 574 -4.09 -0.78 14.30
N CYS A 575 -5.11 -1.64 14.30
CA CYS A 575 -6.14 -1.69 13.26
C CYS A 575 -7.27 -0.68 13.50
N HIS A 576 -7.42 -0.16 14.73
CA HIS A 576 -8.46 0.81 15.10
C HIS A 576 -9.92 0.36 14.79
N ASN A 577 -10.16 -0.95 14.67
CA ASN A 577 -11.46 -1.57 14.46
C ASN A 577 -12.33 -1.65 15.74
N TYR A 578 -12.34 -0.58 16.53
CA TYR A 578 -12.94 -0.53 17.87
C TYR A 578 -14.47 -0.34 17.89
N ASN A 579 -15.10 -0.01 16.77
CA ASN A 579 -16.54 0.24 16.68
C ASN A 579 -17.36 -1.05 16.59
N VAL A 580 -17.12 -1.96 17.54
CA VAL A 580 -17.62 -3.35 17.61
C VAL A 580 -19.14 -3.47 17.78
N TYR A 581 -19.83 -2.40 18.15
CA TYR A 581 -21.30 -2.37 18.32
C TYR A 581 -22.03 -1.75 17.12
N ALA A 582 -21.31 -1.35 16.06
CA ALA A 582 -21.94 -0.84 14.84
C ALA A 582 -22.77 -1.95 14.17
N PRO A 583 -23.97 -1.65 13.65
CA PRO A 583 -24.85 -2.66 13.05
C PRO A 583 -24.24 -3.39 11.85
N ASN A 584 -23.30 -2.76 11.14
CA ASN A 584 -22.56 -3.34 10.01
C ASN A 584 -21.09 -3.60 10.36
N TYR A 585 -20.80 -4.05 11.59
CA TYR A 585 -19.42 -4.32 12.00
C TYR A 585 -18.84 -5.53 11.25
N THR A 586 -17.86 -5.27 10.39
CA THR A 586 -17.14 -6.28 9.60
C THR A 586 -15.84 -6.75 10.26
N GLY A 587 -15.35 -6.04 11.29
CA GLY A 587 -14.00 -6.22 11.83
C GLY A 587 -12.91 -5.49 11.07
N SER A 588 -13.16 -5.01 9.85
CA SER A 588 -12.12 -4.43 8.99
C SER A 588 -11.46 -3.21 9.62
N CYS A 589 -10.13 -3.10 9.47
CA CYS A 589 -9.42 -1.86 9.77
C CYS A 589 -9.97 -0.74 8.88
N PRO A 590 -10.31 0.44 9.42
CA PRO A 590 -10.67 1.59 8.60
C PRO A 590 -9.57 1.89 7.58
N GLU A 591 -9.93 2.19 6.34
CA GLU A 591 -8.95 2.41 5.26
C GLU A 591 -7.93 3.50 5.60
N GLU A 592 -8.38 4.58 6.28
CA GLU A 592 -7.51 5.64 6.76
C GLU A 592 -6.46 5.13 7.77
N GLU A 593 -6.81 4.13 8.59
CA GLU A 593 -5.90 3.56 9.59
C GLU A 593 -4.88 2.62 8.97
N VAL A 594 -5.24 1.92 7.88
CA VAL A 594 -4.30 1.16 7.04
C VAL A 594 -3.28 2.10 6.38
N LEU A 595 -3.73 3.25 5.86
CA LEU A 595 -2.84 4.27 5.28
C LEU A 595 -1.94 4.91 6.34
N ARG A 596 -2.47 5.26 7.51
CA ARG A 596 -1.68 5.74 8.65
C ARG A 596 -0.65 4.71 9.11
N ASN A 597 -0.94 3.42 9.03
CA ASN A 597 0.06 2.39 9.30
C ASN A 597 1.16 2.36 8.21
N ASN A 598 0.85 2.66 6.95
CA ASN A 598 1.87 2.76 5.89
C ASN A 598 2.84 3.94 6.12
N GLU A 599 2.36 5.07 6.65
CA GLU A 599 3.18 6.26 7.00
C GLU A 599 4.22 5.98 8.09
N LEU A 600 4.00 4.94 8.90
CA LEU A 600 4.90 4.52 9.98
C LEU A 600 6.00 3.54 9.50
N SER A 601 6.33 3.52 8.21
CA SER A 601 7.40 2.68 7.64
C SER A 601 8.73 2.80 8.37
N TRP A 602 9.05 4.00 8.88
CA TRP A 602 10.22 4.25 9.70
C TRP A 602 10.23 3.46 11.02
N LEU A 603 9.06 3.22 11.63
CA LEU A 603 8.93 2.45 12.86
C LEU A 603 9.10 0.96 12.58
N TRP A 604 8.48 0.47 11.50
CA TRP A 604 8.56 -0.94 11.10
C TRP A 604 9.98 -1.33 10.71
N ASN A 605 10.67 -0.46 9.96
CA ASN A 605 12.06 -0.67 9.57
C ASN A 605 13.04 -0.66 10.75
N SER A 606 12.68 -0.01 11.85
CA SER A 606 13.51 0.07 13.06
C SER A 606 13.12 -0.96 14.12
N SER A 607 12.15 -1.83 13.82
CA SER A 607 11.64 -2.85 14.75
C SER A 607 12.18 -4.24 14.39
N ALA A 608 12.38 -5.08 15.40
CA ALA A 608 12.78 -6.48 15.24
C ALA A 608 11.60 -7.46 15.39
N ALA A 609 10.46 -7.01 15.92
CA ALA A 609 9.19 -7.73 16.03
C ALA A 609 7.98 -6.76 16.09
N LEU A 610 6.77 -7.27 15.83
CA LEU A 610 5.52 -6.52 15.97
C LEU A 610 4.70 -7.05 17.16
N TYR A 611 4.06 -6.14 17.90
CA TYR A 611 3.31 -6.47 19.13
C TYR A 611 1.88 -5.92 19.11
N PRO A 612 1.03 -6.34 18.16
CA PRO A 612 -0.38 -5.94 18.15
C PRO A 612 -1.10 -6.48 19.40
N SER A 613 -2.15 -5.80 19.84
CA SER A 613 -2.93 -6.19 21.02
C SER A 613 -4.36 -6.57 20.65
N ILE A 614 -4.90 -7.68 21.17
CA ILE A 614 -6.26 -8.18 20.95
C ILE A 614 -7.05 -8.32 22.26
N GLY A 615 -7.06 -7.28 23.09
CA GLY A 615 -7.91 -7.28 24.28
C GLY A 615 -9.40 -7.24 23.94
N VAL A 616 -10.13 -8.31 24.29
CA VAL A 616 -11.57 -8.46 24.03
C VAL A 616 -12.44 -8.00 25.21
N ARG A 617 -13.69 -7.61 24.92
CA ARG A 617 -14.65 -7.09 25.91
C ARG A 617 -15.65 -8.17 26.32
N LYS A 618 -16.04 -8.20 27.60
CA LYS A 618 -16.95 -9.23 28.12
C LYS A 618 -18.33 -9.20 27.45
N SER A 619 -18.82 -8.00 27.12
CA SER A 619 -20.11 -7.84 26.43
C SER A 619 -20.20 -8.53 25.07
N LEU A 620 -19.06 -8.95 24.52
CA LEU A 620 -18.95 -9.65 23.23
C LEU A 620 -18.51 -11.11 23.40
N GLY A 621 -18.46 -11.64 24.63
CA GLY A 621 -18.02 -13.01 24.87
C GLY A 621 -18.80 -14.01 24.01
N ASP A 622 -18.08 -14.98 23.42
CA ASP A 622 -18.61 -15.99 22.51
C ASP A 622 -19.26 -15.44 21.22
N ASN A 623 -19.10 -14.15 20.93
CA ASN A 623 -19.68 -13.50 19.75
C ASN A 623 -18.72 -13.55 18.54
N GLU A 624 -19.26 -13.70 17.34
CA GLU A 624 -18.50 -13.66 16.07
C GLU A 624 -17.69 -12.35 15.90
N ASN A 625 -18.13 -11.26 16.52
CA ASN A 625 -17.41 -9.99 16.49
C ASN A 625 -16.05 -10.06 17.19
N ILE A 626 -15.82 -10.97 18.15
CA ILE A 626 -14.49 -11.21 18.72
C ILE A 626 -13.57 -11.83 17.66
N LEU A 627 -14.07 -12.78 16.88
CA LEU A 627 -13.33 -13.37 15.77
C LEU A 627 -12.98 -12.29 14.74
N ARG A 628 -13.98 -11.52 14.27
CA ARG A 628 -13.76 -10.42 13.31
C ARG A 628 -12.78 -9.37 13.84
N PHE A 629 -12.88 -9.01 15.12
CA PHE A 629 -11.99 -8.06 15.77
C PHE A 629 -10.53 -8.54 15.77
N SER A 630 -10.31 -9.81 16.15
CA SER A 630 -8.98 -10.40 16.27
C SER A 630 -8.38 -10.69 14.88
N GLN A 631 -9.15 -11.29 13.98
CA GLN A 631 -8.75 -11.68 12.64
C GLN A 631 -8.15 -10.50 11.86
N PHE A 632 -8.83 -9.35 11.80
CA PHE A 632 -8.33 -8.19 11.06
C PHE A 632 -7.11 -7.52 11.71
N ARG A 633 -6.97 -7.60 13.05
CA ARG A 633 -5.79 -7.08 13.76
C ARG A 633 -4.55 -7.91 13.48
N VAL A 634 -4.69 -9.24 13.49
CA VAL A 634 -3.61 -10.16 13.13
C VAL A 634 -3.30 -10.02 11.64
N HIS A 635 -4.30 -9.98 10.77
CA HIS A 635 -4.11 -9.85 9.32
C HIS A 635 -3.37 -8.56 8.95
N GLU A 636 -3.72 -7.41 9.53
CA GLU A 636 -2.99 -6.15 9.31
C GLU A 636 -1.55 -6.24 9.82
N SER A 637 -1.32 -6.92 10.94
CA SER A 637 0.02 -7.12 11.48
C SER A 637 0.88 -8.01 10.57
N MET A 638 0.30 -9.07 10.00
CA MET A 638 0.96 -9.92 9.03
C MET A 638 1.28 -9.14 7.74
N ARG A 639 0.38 -8.29 7.26
CA ARG A 639 0.65 -7.39 6.13
C ARG A 639 1.85 -6.48 6.42
N ILE A 640 1.83 -5.74 7.52
CA ILE A 640 2.92 -4.82 7.90
C ILE A 640 4.26 -5.56 8.07
N SER A 641 4.24 -6.79 8.60
CA SER A 641 5.46 -7.58 8.81
C SER A 641 6.28 -7.78 7.53
N THR A 642 5.62 -7.84 6.38
CA THR A 642 6.24 -8.05 5.06
C THR A 642 6.64 -6.77 4.34
N MET A 643 6.17 -5.61 4.81
CA MET A 643 6.37 -4.30 4.16
C MET A 643 7.65 -3.58 4.61
N THR A 644 8.44 -4.19 5.49
CA THR A 644 9.69 -3.59 5.97
C THR A 644 10.79 -3.68 4.91
N SER A 645 11.94 -3.04 5.15
CA SER A 645 13.14 -3.13 4.31
C SER A 645 13.96 -4.40 4.54
N HIS A 646 13.63 -5.20 5.56
CA HIS A 646 14.30 -6.47 5.85
C HIS A 646 14.07 -7.50 4.73
N ASP A 647 15.01 -8.43 4.56
CA ASP A 647 14.89 -9.56 3.65
C ASP A 647 13.95 -10.67 4.16
N TYR A 648 13.44 -10.53 5.39
CA TYR A 648 12.48 -11.41 6.04
C TYR A 648 11.24 -10.65 6.55
N ALA A 649 10.15 -11.37 6.80
CA ALA A 649 8.98 -10.87 7.48
C ALA A 649 9.21 -10.80 9.00
N LEU A 650 8.90 -9.65 9.62
CA LEU A 650 9.06 -9.49 11.07
C LEU A 650 8.18 -10.50 11.83
N PRO A 651 8.68 -11.13 12.91
CA PRO A 651 7.85 -12.01 13.72
C PRO A 651 6.77 -11.21 14.46
N VAL A 652 5.52 -11.66 14.37
CA VAL A 652 4.36 -11.04 15.04
C VAL A 652 4.05 -11.79 16.33
N PHE A 653 4.02 -11.08 17.45
CA PHE A 653 3.65 -11.62 18.76
C PHE A 653 2.42 -10.89 19.31
N VAL A 654 1.27 -11.57 19.26
CA VAL A 654 -0.01 -10.93 19.54
C VAL A 654 -0.27 -10.90 21.06
N TYR A 655 -0.42 -9.70 21.61
CA TYR A 655 -0.76 -9.51 23.02
C TYR A 655 -2.23 -9.84 23.29
N THR A 656 -2.48 -10.72 24.26
CA THR A 656 -3.82 -11.11 24.72
C THR A 656 -3.86 -11.16 26.26
N ARG A 657 -5.03 -11.46 26.83
CA ARG A 657 -5.27 -11.51 28.28
C ARG A 657 -5.88 -12.85 28.69
N LEU A 658 -5.79 -13.19 29.98
CA LEU A 658 -6.47 -14.36 30.57
C LEU A 658 -7.99 -14.20 30.58
N GLY A 659 -8.46 -12.99 30.85
CA GLY A 659 -9.87 -12.64 30.92
C GLY A 659 -10.17 -11.38 30.12
N TYR A 660 -11.45 -11.00 30.11
CA TYR A 660 -11.91 -9.84 29.37
C TYR A 660 -11.37 -8.53 29.96
N ARG A 661 -11.29 -7.48 29.13
CA ARG A 661 -10.65 -6.20 29.50
C ARG A 661 -11.23 -5.57 30.76
N GLU A 662 -12.55 -5.62 30.92
CA GLU A 662 -13.27 -5.03 32.05
C GLU A 662 -13.24 -5.92 33.30
N GLU A 663 -13.09 -7.24 33.13
CA GLU A 663 -13.16 -8.23 34.20
C GLU A 663 -12.00 -9.24 34.08
N PRO A 664 -10.80 -8.93 34.61
CA PRO A 664 -9.60 -9.75 34.42
C PRO A 664 -9.67 -11.19 34.94
N LEU A 665 -10.56 -11.45 35.91
CA LEU A 665 -10.81 -12.79 36.49
C LEU A 665 -12.01 -13.51 35.87
N PHE A 666 -12.73 -12.86 34.96
CA PHE A 666 -13.70 -13.53 34.10
C PHE A 666 -12.93 -14.03 32.89
N PHE A 667 -12.43 -15.27 33.00
CA PHE A 667 -11.50 -15.83 32.03
C PHE A 667 -12.17 -16.12 30.68
N LEU A 668 -11.38 -16.09 29.61
CA LEU A 668 -11.88 -16.32 28.26
C LEU A 668 -12.44 -17.74 28.12
N SER A 669 -13.59 -17.84 27.46
CA SER A 669 -14.17 -19.13 27.11
C SER A 669 -13.29 -19.88 26.10
N LYS A 670 -13.55 -21.18 25.90
CA LYS A 670 -12.88 -21.95 24.84
C LYS A 670 -13.09 -21.32 23.45
N GLN A 671 -14.28 -20.79 23.16
CA GLN A 671 -14.57 -20.16 21.87
C GLN A 671 -13.78 -18.86 21.69
N ASP A 672 -13.60 -18.08 22.75
CA ASP A 672 -12.83 -16.84 22.68
C ASP A 672 -11.31 -17.10 22.65
N LEU A 673 -10.84 -18.19 23.29
CA LEU A 673 -9.47 -18.67 23.09
C LEU A 673 -9.21 -19.05 21.62
N ILE A 674 -10.19 -19.68 20.95
CA ILE A 674 -10.13 -19.97 19.51
C ILE A 674 -10.09 -18.68 18.69
N SER A 675 -11.00 -17.77 18.99
CA SER A 675 -11.16 -16.53 18.23
C SER A 675 -10.02 -15.53 18.47
N THR A 676 -9.13 -15.76 19.45
CA THR A 676 -7.97 -14.93 19.76
C THR A 676 -6.65 -15.64 19.47
N ILE A 677 -6.29 -16.67 20.26
CA ILE A 677 -5.03 -17.40 20.16
C ILE A 677 -5.05 -18.33 18.94
N GLY A 678 -6.15 -19.06 18.72
CA GLY A 678 -6.30 -19.94 17.57
C GLY A 678 -6.21 -19.18 16.25
N GLU A 679 -6.89 -18.04 16.15
CA GLU A 679 -6.85 -17.17 14.98
C GLU A 679 -5.44 -16.61 14.73
N SER A 680 -4.72 -16.24 15.80
CA SER A 680 -3.32 -15.80 15.69
C SER A 680 -2.40 -16.87 15.11
N ALA A 681 -2.55 -18.12 15.58
CA ALA A 681 -1.76 -19.25 15.08
C ALA A 681 -2.09 -19.57 13.61
N ALA A 682 -3.38 -19.62 13.25
CA ALA A 682 -3.83 -19.97 11.91
C ALA A 682 -3.39 -18.95 10.84
N LEU A 683 -3.30 -17.67 11.19
CA LEU A 683 -2.83 -16.61 10.29
C LEU A 683 -1.29 -16.48 10.22
N GLY A 684 -0.55 -17.33 10.95
CA GLY A 684 0.92 -17.40 10.84
C GLY A 684 1.69 -16.49 11.79
N ALA A 685 1.07 -15.97 12.86
CA ALA A 685 1.80 -15.24 13.90
C ALA A 685 2.94 -16.11 14.48
N ALA A 686 4.02 -15.49 14.97
CA ALA A 686 5.12 -16.21 15.61
C ALA A 686 4.76 -16.70 17.02
N GLY A 687 3.77 -16.06 17.64
CA GLY A 687 3.29 -16.43 18.95
C GLY A 687 2.30 -15.44 19.53
N ILE A 688 1.98 -15.66 20.79
CA ILE A 688 1.16 -14.77 21.61
C ILE A 688 1.90 -14.38 22.88
N VAL A 689 1.53 -13.25 23.46
CA VAL A 689 1.97 -12.81 24.79
C VAL A 689 0.75 -12.67 25.68
N ILE A 690 0.62 -13.52 26.70
CA ILE A 690 -0.42 -13.38 27.72
C ILE A 690 0.03 -12.35 28.73
N TRP A 691 -0.66 -11.22 28.75
CA TRP A 691 -0.42 -10.15 29.71
C TRP A 691 -1.45 -10.16 30.82
N GLY A 692 -1.03 -9.80 32.02
CA GLY A 692 -1.89 -9.68 33.19
C GLY A 692 -1.49 -8.53 34.12
N ASP A 693 -2.47 -7.91 34.76
CA ASP A 693 -2.25 -6.88 35.76
C ASP A 693 -2.21 -7.44 37.19
N MET A 694 -1.99 -6.56 38.17
CA MET A 694 -1.91 -6.93 39.58
C MET A 694 -3.23 -7.49 40.16
N ASN A 695 -4.39 -7.25 39.53
CA ASN A 695 -5.68 -7.75 40.01
C ASN A 695 -5.74 -9.28 40.03
N LEU A 696 -5.04 -9.92 39.10
CA LEU A 696 -4.90 -11.38 39.04
C LEU A 696 -4.25 -11.97 40.30
N THR A 697 -3.51 -11.17 41.05
CA THR A 697 -2.67 -11.61 42.17
C THR A 697 -2.96 -10.87 43.48
N SER A 698 -4.09 -10.15 43.54
CA SER A 698 -4.42 -9.29 44.68
C SER A 698 -4.83 -10.04 45.95
N SER A 699 -5.25 -11.31 45.84
CA SER A 699 -5.65 -12.16 46.96
C SER A 699 -5.26 -13.63 46.71
N GLU A 700 -5.22 -14.41 47.79
CA GLU A 700 -5.04 -15.87 47.71
C GLU A 700 -6.10 -16.50 46.80
N GLY A 701 -7.37 -16.11 46.96
CA GLY A 701 -8.47 -16.60 46.14
C GLY A 701 -8.32 -16.27 44.65
N ASN A 702 -7.80 -15.08 44.29
CA ASN A 702 -7.53 -14.73 42.90
C ASN A 702 -6.40 -15.57 42.32
N CYS A 703 -5.32 -15.75 43.08
CA CYS A 703 -4.22 -16.62 42.70
C CYS A 703 -4.68 -18.08 42.49
N THR A 704 -5.56 -18.59 43.36
CA THR A 704 -6.15 -19.93 43.20
C THR A 704 -6.98 -20.04 41.93
N LYS A 705 -7.82 -19.04 41.61
CA LYS A 705 -8.60 -19.01 40.36
C LYS A 705 -7.70 -18.98 39.12
N VAL A 706 -6.66 -18.16 39.13
CA VAL A 706 -5.68 -18.10 38.02
C VAL A 706 -4.96 -19.42 37.88
N LYS A 707 -4.48 -20.02 38.98
CA LYS A 707 -3.83 -21.33 38.98
C LYS A 707 -4.74 -22.40 38.38
N GLN A 708 -6.02 -22.43 38.77
CA GLN A 708 -7.01 -23.38 38.24
C GLN A 708 -7.18 -23.21 36.73
N TYR A 709 -7.45 -22.00 36.25
CA TYR A 709 -7.66 -21.75 34.82
C TYR A 709 -6.43 -22.04 33.95
N VAL A 710 -5.23 -21.68 34.44
CA VAL A 710 -3.96 -22.01 33.76
C VAL A 710 -3.73 -23.53 33.72
N SER A 711 -4.11 -24.24 34.79
CA SER A 711 -3.94 -25.70 34.89
C SER A 711 -5.11 -26.49 34.27
N SER A 712 -6.13 -25.81 33.72
CA SER A 712 -7.26 -26.44 33.03
C SER A 712 -7.37 -25.95 31.58
N ASP A 713 -8.29 -25.03 31.30
CA ASP A 713 -8.76 -24.67 29.97
C ASP A 713 -7.66 -23.99 29.15
N LEU A 714 -6.96 -23.01 29.75
CA LEU A 714 -5.92 -22.29 29.05
C LEU A 714 -4.71 -23.20 28.78
N GLY A 715 -4.24 -23.94 29.78
CA GLY A 715 -3.09 -24.81 29.63
C GLY A 715 -3.31 -25.88 28.57
N SER A 716 -4.48 -26.54 28.61
CA SER A 716 -4.89 -27.52 27.61
C SER A 716 -4.97 -26.91 26.21
N TYR A 717 -5.53 -25.71 26.09
CA TYR A 717 -5.64 -25.02 24.80
C TYR A 717 -4.29 -24.58 24.23
N ILE A 718 -3.38 -24.03 25.05
CA ILE A 718 -2.02 -23.65 24.64
C ILE A 718 -1.26 -24.86 24.13
N VAL A 719 -1.33 -25.99 24.84
CA VAL A 719 -0.68 -27.23 24.41
C VAL A 719 -1.28 -27.75 23.12
N ASN A 720 -2.61 -27.70 22.97
CA ASN A 720 -3.30 -28.09 21.75
C ASN A 720 -2.79 -27.30 20.53
N VAL A 721 -2.89 -25.96 20.57
CA VAL A 721 -2.57 -25.12 19.41
C VAL A 721 -1.07 -25.12 19.08
N THR A 722 -0.19 -25.10 20.09
CA THR A 722 1.26 -25.13 19.86
C THR A 722 1.71 -26.47 19.29
N ARG A 723 1.17 -27.59 19.78
CA ARG A 723 1.49 -28.91 19.26
C ARG A 723 0.90 -29.15 17.87
N ALA A 724 -0.31 -28.66 17.59
CA ALA A 724 -0.90 -28.74 16.25
C ALA A 724 -0.07 -27.94 15.23
N ALA A 725 0.43 -26.76 15.60
CA ALA A 725 1.32 -25.98 14.76
C ALA A 725 2.64 -26.72 14.47
N GLU A 726 3.21 -27.41 15.46
CA GLU A 726 4.40 -28.27 15.26
C GLU A 726 4.13 -29.45 14.32
N VAL A 727 3.01 -30.14 14.48
CA VAL A 727 2.61 -31.26 13.61
C VAL A 727 2.46 -30.77 12.16
N CYS A 728 1.77 -29.64 11.98
CA CYS A 728 1.59 -29.05 10.65
C CYS A 728 2.94 -28.62 10.04
N SER A 729 3.78 -27.93 10.81
CA SER A 729 5.11 -27.50 10.37
C SER A 729 6.01 -28.68 9.99
N LEU A 730 5.97 -29.77 10.75
CA LEU A 730 6.71 -30.99 10.44
C LEU A 730 6.20 -31.63 9.15
N HIS A 731 4.87 -31.79 9.02
CA HIS A 731 4.26 -32.50 7.91
C HIS A 731 4.33 -31.72 6.59
N LEU A 732 3.85 -30.48 6.58
CA LEU A 732 3.77 -29.66 5.37
C LEU A 732 5.09 -28.95 5.06
N CYS A 733 5.83 -28.52 6.09
CA CYS A 733 6.93 -27.57 5.93
C CYS A 733 8.30 -28.12 6.36
N GLN A 734 8.44 -29.43 6.57
CA GLN A 734 9.69 -30.10 6.97
C GLN A 734 10.36 -29.48 8.22
N SER A 735 9.58 -28.89 9.13
CA SER A 735 10.06 -28.11 10.27
C SER A 735 10.95 -26.90 9.90
N ASN A 736 10.88 -26.46 8.64
CA ASN A 736 11.61 -25.36 8.04
C ASN A 736 10.69 -24.19 7.63
N GLY A 737 9.41 -24.26 8.01
CA GLY A 737 8.43 -23.19 7.85
C GLY A 737 7.30 -23.30 8.86
N ARG A 738 6.45 -22.28 8.93
CA ARG A 738 5.20 -22.31 9.70
C ARG A 738 4.02 -22.50 8.75
N CYS A 739 2.96 -23.14 9.23
CA CYS A 739 1.72 -23.22 8.49
C CYS A 739 0.92 -21.92 8.56
N ILE A 740 0.35 -21.50 7.43
CA ILE A 740 -0.58 -20.39 7.31
C ILE A 740 -1.85 -20.86 6.61
N ARG A 741 -3.00 -20.35 7.04
CA ARG A 741 -4.30 -20.68 6.44
C ARG A 741 -4.32 -20.23 4.98
N LYS A 742 -4.71 -21.11 4.04
CA LYS A 742 -4.74 -20.78 2.60
C LYS A 742 -5.74 -19.68 2.26
N ILE A 743 -6.93 -19.77 2.85
CA ILE A 743 -7.99 -18.76 2.73
C ILE A 743 -8.03 -18.02 4.07
N TRP A 744 -7.43 -16.84 4.17
CA TRP A 744 -7.22 -16.17 5.46
C TRP A 744 -8.50 -15.99 6.31
N ASN A 745 -9.67 -15.84 5.67
CA ASN A 745 -10.97 -15.67 6.34
C ASN A 745 -11.81 -16.95 6.47
N SER A 746 -11.28 -18.15 6.16
CA SER A 746 -11.97 -19.41 6.42
C SER A 746 -11.89 -19.80 7.91
N PRO A 747 -12.82 -20.61 8.45
CA PRO A 747 -12.85 -20.98 9.87
C PRO A 747 -11.92 -22.17 10.20
N ASP A 748 -10.77 -22.29 9.53
CA ASP A 748 -9.85 -23.43 9.69
C ASP A 748 -8.77 -23.13 10.74
N TYR A 749 -8.63 -23.96 11.77
CA TYR A 749 -7.69 -23.72 12.86
C TYR A 749 -6.69 -24.86 13.04
N LEU A 750 -5.51 -24.52 13.54
CA LEU A 750 -4.49 -25.49 13.93
C LEU A 750 -4.82 -26.07 15.30
N HIS A 751 -5.63 -27.12 15.34
CA HIS A 751 -5.95 -27.88 16.55
C HIS A 751 -5.65 -29.37 16.38
N LEU A 752 -5.28 -30.04 17.47
CA LEU A 752 -5.15 -31.49 17.51
C LEU A 752 -6.54 -32.13 17.44
N ASN A 753 -6.69 -33.14 16.60
CA ASN A 753 -7.92 -33.93 16.52
C ASN A 753 -8.09 -34.76 17.81
N PRO A 754 -9.17 -34.54 18.60
CA PRO A 754 -9.39 -35.26 19.86
C PRO A 754 -9.65 -36.76 19.69
N ALA A 755 -9.94 -37.23 18.47
CA ALA A 755 -10.06 -38.66 18.18
C ALA A 755 -8.70 -39.38 18.18
N ASN A 756 -7.62 -38.66 17.85
CA ASN A 756 -6.27 -39.23 17.67
C ASN A 756 -5.26 -38.74 18.71
N TYR A 757 -5.56 -37.62 19.37
CA TYR A 757 -4.74 -37.02 20.42
C TYR A 757 -5.49 -36.90 21.73
N HIS A 758 -4.78 -37.17 22.82
CA HIS A 758 -5.27 -36.97 24.17
C HIS A 758 -4.30 -36.08 24.95
N ILE A 759 -4.82 -34.99 25.52
CA ILE A 759 -4.08 -34.07 26.37
C ILE A 759 -4.44 -34.42 27.81
N GLU A 760 -3.47 -34.93 28.56
CA GLU A 760 -3.62 -35.30 29.96
C GLU A 760 -2.96 -34.25 30.84
N ALA A 761 -3.67 -33.78 31.87
CA ALA A 761 -3.12 -32.92 32.91
C ALA A 761 -2.76 -33.75 34.14
N SER A 762 -1.54 -33.59 34.63
CA SER A 762 -1.10 -34.12 35.92
C SER A 762 -1.65 -33.30 37.08
N GLU A 763 -1.59 -33.85 38.30
CA GLU A 763 -1.98 -33.14 39.53
C GLU A 763 -1.20 -31.83 39.74
N ASP A 764 0.04 -31.77 39.26
CA ASP A 764 0.90 -30.58 39.33
C ASP A 764 0.64 -29.56 38.19
N GLY A 765 -0.38 -29.79 37.35
CA GLY A 765 -0.75 -28.91 36.23
C GLY A 765 0.22 -28.99 35.03
N GLU A 766 1.03 -30.04 34.95
CA GLU A 766 1.84 -30.33 33.76
C GLU A 766 1.03 -31.15 32.76
N PHE A 767 1.13 -30.78 31.48
CA PHE A 767 0.35 -31.35 30.40
C PHE A 767 1.20 -32.29 29.54
N THR A 768 0.69 -33.48 29.27
CA THR A 768 1.30 -34.46 28.37
C THR A 768 0.37 -34.72 27.18
N VAL A 769 0.92 -34.68 25.97
CA VAL A 769 0.18 -35.03 24.74
C VAL A 769 0.52 -36.45 24.34
N LYS A 770 -0.48 -37.33 24.31
CA LYS A 770 -0.39 -38.69 23.76
C LYS A 770 -1.12 -38.77 22.42
N GLY A 771 -0.67 -39.66 21.56
CA GLY A 771 -1.25 -39.88 20.23
C GLY A 771 -0.38 -39.39 19.07
N LYS A 772 -0.89 -39.57 17.86
CA LYS A 772 -0.25 -39.18 16.60
C LYS A 772 -1.32 -38.81 15.57
N ALA A 773 -0.99 -37.96 14.61
CA ALA A 773 -1.91 -37.59 13.54
C ALA A 773 -2.22 -38.82 12.67
N SER A 774 -3.49 -38.99 12.29
CA SER A 774 -3.87 -39.95 11.26
C SER A 774 -3.60 -39.39 9.86
N ASP A 775 -3.59 -40.24 8.84
CA ASP A 775 -3.45 -39.78 7.45
C ASP A 775 -4.55 -38.78 7.07
N THR A 776 -5.78 -38.98 7.56
CA THR A 776 -6.89 -38.03 7.38
C THR A 776 -6.64 -36.68 8.06
N ASP A 777 -6.03 -36.65 9.25
CA ASP A 777 -5.67 -35.38 9.90
C ASP A 777 -4.66 -34.60 9.06
N LEU A 778 -3.69 -35.32 8.48
CA LEU A 778 -2.64 -34.76 7.65
C LEU A 778 -3.17 -34.25 6.30
N GLU A 779 -4.06 -35.00 5.65
CA GLU A 779 -4.77 -34.57 4.44
C GLU A 779 -5.59 -33.29 4.68
N VAL A 780 -6.29 -33.19 5.83
CA VAL A 780 -7.01 -31.97 6.20
C VAL A 780 -6.05 -30.79 6.39
N MET A 781 -4.90 -31.01 7.01
CA MET A 781 -3.87 -29.96 7.12
C MET A 781 -3.39 -29.51 5.74
N GLU A 782 -3.08 -30.44 4.84
CA GLU A 782 -2.65 -30.15 3.47
C GLU A 782 -3.73 -29.42 2.68
N GLU A 783 -5.01 -29.73 2.88
CA GLU A 783 -6.12 -29.05 2.22
C GLU A 783 -6.22 -27.59 2.68
N LYS A 784 -6.15 -27.32 4.00
CA LYS A 784 -6.48 -26.01 4.58
C LYS A 784 -5.30 -25.06 4.77
N PHE A 785 -4.08 -25.57 4.86
CA PHE A 785 -2.87 -24.79 5.19
C PHE A 785 -1.79 -24.88 4.12
N SER A 786 -0.97 -23.84 4.00
CA SER A 786 0.24 -23.81 3.18
C SER A 786 1.44 -23.37 4.02
N CYS A 787 2.65 -23.54 3.48
CA CYS A 787 3.86 -23.17 4.20
C CYS A 787 4.28 -21.72 3.96
N HIS A 788 4.70 -21.07 5.05
CA HIS A 788 5.48 -19.85 5.04
C HIS A 788 6.89 -20.19 5.55
N CYS A 789 7.83 -20.35 4.63
CA CYS A 789 9.18 -20.83 4.93
C CYS A 789 10.00 -19.86 5.76
N TYR A 790 10.86 -20.40 6.62
CA TYR A 790 11.80 -19.60 7.38
C TYR A 790 12.97 -19.12 6.49
N GLN A 791 13.64 -18.06 6.94
CA GLN A 791 14.85 -17.56 6.32
C GLN A 791 15.87 -18.70 6.13
N GLY A 792 16.39 -18.82 4.90
CA GLY A 792 17.28 -19.92 4.49
C GLY A 792 16.57 -21.09 3.82
N TYR A 793 15.24 -21.12 3.77
CA TYR A 793 14.44 -22.18 3.16
C TYR A 793 13.47 -21.65 2.11
N GLU A 794 13.20 -22.45 1.08
CA GLU A 794 12.29 -22.14 -0.02
C GLU A 794 11.58 -23.40 -0.56
N GLY A 795 10.69 -23.21 -1.54
CA GLY A 795 9.81 -24.25 -2.06
C GLY A 795 8.45 -24.30 -1.36
N ALA A 796 7.51 -25.05 -1.94
CA ALA A 796 6.14 -25.16 -1.41
C ALA A 796 6.08 -25.86 -0.05
N ASP A 797 7.04 -26.75 0.23
CA ASP A 797 7.17 -27.54 1.46
C ASP A 797 8.41 -27.17 2.31
N CYS A 798 9.10 -26.07 1.97
CA CYS A 798 10.31 -25.60 2.65
C CYS A 798 11.47 -26.61 2.73
N ARG A 799 11.54 -27.55 1.77
CA ARG A 799 12.61 -28.55 1.71
C ARG A 799 13.91 -28.00 1.11
N GLU A 800 13.81 -27.04 0.20
CA GLU A 800 14.97 -26.48 -0.48
C GLU A 800 15.71 -25.50 0.44
N THR A 801 17.02 -25.64 0.57
CA THR A 801 17.86 -24.66 1.26
C THR A 801 18.34 -23.61 0.27
N LYS A 802 18.23 -22.34 0.65
CA LYS A 802 18.77 -21.22 -0.13
C LYS A 802 20.30 -21.24 -0.03
N THR A 803 21.00 -21.57 -1.10
CA THR A 803 22.48 -21.52 -1.12
C THR A 803 22.94 -20.07 -0.98
N LEU A 804 23.72 -19.79 0.06
CA LEU A 804 24.44 -18.53 0.24
C LEU A 804 25.68 -18.53 -0.67
N ASP A 805 25.51 -18.35 -1.98
CA ASP A 805 26.66 -18.06 -2.85
C ASP A 805 27.03 -16.58 -2.74
N GLY A 806 27.84 -16.29 -1.73
CA GLY A 806 28.78 -15.17 -1.74
C GLY A 806 30.10 -15.60 -2.38
N CYS A 807 30.54 -14.83 -3.38
CA CYS A 807 31.90 -14.73 -3.95
C CYS A 807 32.94 -15.85 -3.71
N SER A 808 33.52 -16.29 -4.83
CA SER A 808 34.79 -17.01 -5.05
C SER A 808 34.77 -18.55 -4.95
N GLY A 809 34.93 -19.22 -6.11
CA GLY A 809 35.23 -20.65 -6.18
C GLY A 809 34.75 -21.33 -7.47
N VAL A 810 35.61 -21.34 -8.49
CA VAL A 810 35.65 -22.17 -9.71
C VAL A 810 34.63 -23.33 -9.76
N PHE A 811 33.65 -23.24 -10.67
CA PHE A 811 32.78 -24.36 -11.04
C PHE A 811 33.56 -25.38 -11.88
N SER A 812 33.71 -26.59 -11.34
CA SER A 812 34.11 -27.79 -12.09
C SER A 812 32.89 -28.31 -12.85
N PHE A 813 32.89 -28.20 -14.19
CA PHE A 813 31.85 -28.75 -15.04
C PHE A 813 32.04 -30.27 -15.21
N SER A 814 31.03 -31.07 -14.87
CA SER A 814 30.96 -32.49 -15.20
C SER A 814 30.76 -32.71 -16.70
N GLY A 815 31.87 -32.93 -17.42
CA GLY A 815 32.14 -33.92 -18.48
C GLY A 815 31.17 -34.26 -19.64
N SER A 816 29.90 -33.89 -19.65
CA SER A 816 28.93 -34.44 -20.63
C SER A 816 28.47 -33.47 -21.73
N LEU A 817 28.75 -32.16 -21.60
CA LEU A 817 28.30 -31.14 -22.56
C LEU A 817 29.42 -30.63 -23.51
N ILE A 818 30.68 -30.92 -23.19
CA ILE A 818 31.83 -30.49 -24.00
C ILE A 818 31.95 -31.32 -25.30
N THR A 819 31.54 -32.60 -25.26
CA THR A 819 31.62 -33.51 -26.41
C THR A 819 30.62 -33.20 -27.52
N LEU A 820 29.47 -32.59 -27.18
CA LEU A 820 28.48 -32.19 -28.18
C LEU A 820 28.86 -30.88 -28.91
N CYS A 821 29.56 -29.97 -28.22
CA CYS A 821 30.04 -28.71 -28.80
C CYS A 821 31.23 -28.88 -29.75
N LEU A 822 32.08 -29.88 -29.56
CA LEU A 822 33.24 -30.13 -30.43
C LEU A 822 32.87 -30.79 -31.78
N LEU A 823 31.75 -31.51 -31.86
CA LEU A 823 31.29 -32.13 -33.11
C LEU A 823 30.60 -31.14 -34.05
N VAL A 824 29.99 -30.08 -33.52
CA VAL A 824 29.35 -29.03 -34.33
C VAL A 824 30.38 -28.04 -34.89
N LEU A 825 31.52 -27.86 -34.23
CA LEU A 825 32.62 -27.00 -34.70
C LEU A 825 33.50 -27.64 -35.80
N ALA A 826 33.50 -28.97 -35.94
CA ALA A 826 34.23 -29.64 -37.03
C ALA A 826 33.48 -29.63 -38.38
N GLY A 827 32.16 -29.40 -38.39
CA GLY A 827 31.35 -29.38 -39.61
C GLY A 827 31.35 -28.05 -40.37
N TYR A 828 31.85 -26.97 -39.76
CA TYR A 828 31.80 -25.60 -40.33
C TYR A 828 33.13 -25.11 -40.93
N GLN A 829 34.18 -25.94 -40.93
CA GLN A 829 35.48 -25.60 -41.54
C GLN A 829 35.75 -26.27 -42.91
N SER A 830 34.80 -27.02 -43.47
CA SER A 830 35.00 -27.77 -44.73
C SER A 830 34.22 -27.26 -45.95
N SER A 831 33.63 -26.06 -45.92
CA SER A 831 32.90 -25.50 -47.09
C SER A 831 33.40 -24.14 -47.59
N TRP A 832 34.62 -23.72 -47.23
CA TRP A 832 35.22 -22.47 -47.70
C TRP A 832 36.63 -22.66 -48.31
N LEU A 833 36.85 -23.75 -49.04
CA LEU A 833 37.99 -23.94 -49.96
C LEU A 833 37.60 -24.96 -51.04
N ARG A 834 36.88 -24.50 -52.08
CA ARG A 834 36.90 -25.07 -53.42
C ARG A 834 36.31 -24.08 -54.44
N ASP A 835 37.20 -23.20 -54.88
CA ASP A 835 37.44 -22.62 -56.21
C ASP A 835 36.30 -22.48 -57.24
N ASN A 836 36.33 -21.30 -57.89
CA ASN A 836 35.87 -20.96 -59.24
C ASN A 836 34.36 -20.93 -59.53
#